data_AF-A0A804LE36-F1
#
_entry.id   AF-A0A804LE36-F1
#
_cell.length_a   1.000
_cell.length_b   1.000
_cell.length_c   1.000
_cell.angle_alpha   90.00
_cell.angle_beta   90.00
_cell.angle_gamma   90.00
#
_symmetry.space_group_name_H-M   'P 1'
#
loop_
_entity.id
_entity.type
_entity.pdbx_description
1 polymer ?
#
loop_
_entity_poly.entity_id
_entity_poly.type
_entity_poly.pdbx_seq_one_letter_code
_entity_poly.pdbx_strand_id
1 'polypeptide(L)'
;MRSQLNASFSPPPSLRRALPSATPRALRFHAFPWRFRAPQHHGRGAGARCATNLPAPGSHGVGVLASERRADDGDTTVKNADAPSTSTATQGNLNMAAIVSIAFCFLHRIVSGRMQSMMNLFPWMSNGIASLPFACISDPTRKPMPLKLDLTLPPLPDFGWNFSRLYYRFNSQLDRNIALSIITLLITCFSFVIVGGLLFHKFRKQQQSLEDCFWEAWACLCSSSTHLRQKTRVERVIGFFLAIWGILFYSRLLSAMTEQFRNQMHKVREGAQVQVIEDDHIIICGVNSHLMSILNQLNKYHESSIRLGLATARKQKILLLSDLPRKQIDKLADSLAKDLNHIDVFTKSCSLSMSTSFERAAAHKAKSIIILPAQHERYEVDTDAFVSLLALQPCKQIAPVPIIVEASNATTCELLKSITGLNVQPVEMVASKLFVQCSRQKDLLKIYKHLLNQHKNVFNLFRRPELEGMKYMDVRRKIHDAVVCGIFRSGKIHFHPSEEELLKETDKLLLIAPVRGMKRPQYRALSVRKETQTLSRNSEPREGQGSFNMATTMDNETRLNNIVKRPLKSLSKSSDYMLGPKECVLIVGWRPKVTEMIREYDNYLGPGSTVEILSETPIKERSSIINPLLQSQLKNVKVTHRVGCPLNYDTLKETIINVRESAKSDKEVPLSIVVISDRDWFVGDAAQADKQLAYTLLLAENICQKHGVMVENLVSEIVDMGLGKQISKIRPSLSFIGAEEIMSRVTAQVAESSELNEVWKDILNAEGDEIYIKEIGLYMKEGEKISFLELSERAVLRREVAIGYIKDGKQHINPINKSEPLSLEMNDSLIVISEFEGEQPIMMGGETSG
;
A
#
# COMPACT_ATOMS: atom_id res chain seq x y z
N MET A 1 -2.39 -39.80 -27.37
CA MET A 1 -3.28 -40.35 -28.42
C MET A 1 -4.70 -39.84 -28.18
N ARG A 2 -5.28 -39.17 -29.19
CA ARG A 2 -6.75 -38.99 -29.38
C ARG A 2 -7.38 -40.40 -29.37
N SER A 3 -8.56 -40.71 -28.87
CA SER A 3 -9.90 -40.09 -28.87
C SER A 3 -10.70 -40.88 -27.82
N GLN A 4 -11.65 -40.30 -27.10
CA GLN A 4 -13.08 -40.43 -27.40
C GLN A 4 -13.85 -39.39 -26.59
N LEU A 5 -14.67 -38.60 -27.28
CA LEU A 5 -15.61 -37.63 -26.74
C LEU A 5 -16.97 -37.97 -27.37
N ASN A 6 -17.97 -38.25 -26.52
CA ASN A 6 -19.33 -37.71 -26.57
C ASN A 6 -20.35 -38.68 -25.95
N ALA A 7 -20.88 -38.33 -24.78
CA ALA A 7 -22.24 -38.65 -24.38
C ALA A 7 -22.74 -37.62 -23.34
N SER A 8 -23.60 -36.72 -23.80
CA SER A 8 -24.76 -36.09 -23.14
C SER A 8 -24.75 -35.90 -21.61
N PHE A 9 -24.67 -34.64 -21.16
CA PHE A 9 -25.16 -34.19 -19.85
C PHE A 9 -26.18 -33.05 -20.04
N SER A 10 -27.40 -33.28 -19.56
CA SER A 10 -28.49 -32.31 -19.46
C SER A 10 -28.39 -31.50 -18.15
N PRO A 11 -28.74 -30.20 -18.11
CA PRO A 11 -28.85 -29.44 -16.87
C PRO A 11 -30.29 -29.48 -16.30
N PRO A 12 -30.47 -29.33 -14.96
CA PRO A 12 -31.78 -29.37 -14.32
C PRO A 12 -32.52 -28.02 -14.44
N PRO A 13 -33.86 -27.99 -14.24
CA PRO A 13 -34.68 -26.83 -14.54
C PRO A 13 -34.64 -25.77 -13.43
N SER A 14 -34.68 -24.50 -13.87
CA SER A 14 -34.79 -23.32 -13.02
C SER A 14 -36.23 -23.08 -12.58
N LEU A 15 -36.45 -23.04 -11.26
CA LEU A 15 -37.69 -22.64 -10.62
C LEU A 15 -37.92 -21.12 -10.82
N ARG A 16 -38.76 -20.76 -11.80
CA ARG A 16 -39.40 -19.44 -11.88
C ARG A 16 -40.52 -19.35 -10.84
N ARG A 17 -40.35 -18.50 -9.84
CA ARG A 17 -41.45 -18.06 -8.97
C ARG A 17 -41.90 -16.67 -9.42
N ALA A 18 -43.16 -16.60 -9.85
CA ALA A 18 -43.85 -15.38 -10.20
C ALA A 18 -44.18 -14.54 -8.95
N LEU A 19 -44.02 -13.22 -9.04
CA LEU A 19 -44.77 -12.27 -8.22
C LEU A 19 -45.09 -11.02 -9.07
N PRO A 20 -46.21 -10.32 -8.77
CA PRO A 20 -46.93 -9.54 -9.76
C PRO A 20 -46.47 -8.08 -9.84
N SER A 21 -46.75 -7.52 -11.02
CA SER A 21 -46.70 -6.12 -11.40
C SER A 21 -47.52 -5.19 -10.50
N ALA A 22 -46.90 -4.13 -10.01
CA ALA A 22 -47.59 -2.92 -9.57
C ALA A 22 -46.73 -1.68 -9.88
N THR A 23 -47.12 -0.93 -10.91
CA THR A 23 -46.86 0.51 -11.08
C THR A 23 -48.10 1.10 -11.79
N PRO A 24 -48.37 2.42 -11.81
CA PRO A 24 -47.58 3.54 -11.29
C PRO A 24 -48.39 4.61 -10.53
N ARG A 25 -47.71 5.53 -9.83
CA ARG A 25 -48.17 6.92 -9.68
C ARG A 25 -47.06 7.88 -10.10
N ALA A 26 -47.38 8.66 -11.12
CA ALA A 26 -46.57 9.69 -11.74
C ALA A 26 -46.41 10.91 -10.83
N LEU A 27 -45.25 11.55 -10.87
CA LEU A 27 -45.10 13.00 -10.65
C LEU A 27 -43.90 13.51 -11.46
N ARG A 28 -44.06 14.74 -11.95
CA ARG A 28 -43.52 15.32 -13.18
C ARG A 28 -42.03 15.71 -13.07
N PHE A 29 -41.30 15.43 -14.15
CA PHE A 29 -40.02 16.06 -14.49
C PHE A 29 -40.27 17.38 -15.24
N HIS A 30 -39.60 18.46 -14.84
CA HIS A 30 -39.28 19.59 -15.70
C HIS A 30 -37.93 19.34 -16.39
N ALA A 31 -37.80 19.80 -17.62
CA ALA A 31 -36.90 19.25 -18.62
C ALA A 31 -35.83 20.25 -19.13
N PHE A 32 -34.70 19.66 -19.55
CA PHE A 32 -33.77 20.05 -20.64
C PHE A 32 -32.76 21.22 -20.47
N PRO A 33 -31.69 21.31 -21.30
CA PRO A 33 -31.07 20.29 -22.19
C PRO A 33 -29.51 20.24 -22.18
N TRP A 34 -28.93 19.12 -22.64
CA TRP A 34 -28.12 18.97 -23.87
C TRP A 34 -27.28 17.67 -23.84
N ARG A 35 -27.52 16.81 -24.85
CA ARG A 35 -26.71 15.64 -25.24
C ARG A 35 -26.37 15.81 -26.73
N PHE A 36 -25.14 15.45 -27.12
CA PHE A 36 -24.84 15.07 -28.51
C PHE A 36 -24.45 13.58 -28.54
N ARG A 37 -25.02 12.85 -29.50
CA ARG A 37 -24.90 11.41 -29.75
C ARG A 37 -24.47 11.24 -31.21
N ALA A 38 -23.45 10.43 -31.49
CA ALA A 38 -23.07 10.03 -32.85
C ALA A 38 -23.73 8.69 -33.23
N PRO A 39 -24.08 8.44 -34.52
CA PRO A 39 -24.91 7.30 -34.92
C PRO A 39 -24.11 6.06 -35.37
N GLN A 40 -24.69 4.89 -35.12
CA GLN A 40 -24.34 3.59 -35.73
C GLN A 40 -25.28 3.32 -36.92
N HIS A 41 -24.75 2.81 -38.04
CA HIS A 41 -25.53 2.28 -39.15
C HIS A 41 -25.24 0.78 -39.36
N HIS A 42 -26.29 0.03 -39.71
CA HIS A 42 -26.30 -1.39 -40.05
C HIS A 42 -27.04 -1.59 -41.39
N GLY A 43 -26.58 -2.54 -42.21
CA GLY A 43 -27.26 -3.17 -43.36
C GLY A 43 -26.30 -4.15 -44.08
N ARG A 44 -26.42 -5.48 -43.91
CA ARG A 44 -27.01 -6.49 -44.84
C ARG A 44 -26.74 -6.22 -46.33
N GLY A 45 -26.31 -7.13 -47.21
CA GLY A 45 -26.02 -8.57 -47.18
C GLY A 45 -26.13 -9.16 -48.62
N ALA A 46 -25.26 -10.14 -48.94
CA ALA A 46 -25.34 -11.19 -49.98
C ALA A 46 -25.06 -10.92 -51.48
N GLY A 47 -24.24 -11.80 -52.09
CA GLY A 47 -24.12 -12.03 -53.54
C GLY A 47 -22.80 -12.71 -53.97
N ALA A 48 -22.81 -14.03 -54.17
CA ALA A 48 -21.67 -14.88 -54.55
C ALA A 48 -21.54 -15.11 -56.08
N ARG A 49 -20.33 -15.41 -56.59
CA ARG A 49 -20.01 -16.51 -57.56
C ARG A 49 -18.52 -16.54 -58.00
N CYS A 50 -17.91 -17.73 -57.87
CA CYS A 50 -17.02 -18.51 -58.79
C CYS A 50 -15.92 -17.83 -59.65
N ALA A 51 -14.76 -18.42 -59.98
CA ALA A 51 -14.14 -19.73 -59.76
C ALA A 51 -12.67 -19.75 -60.26
N THR A 52 -11.85 -20.63 -59.65
CA THR A 52 -10.75 -21.47 -60.19
C THR A 52 -9.52 -20.86 -60.90
N ASN A 53 -8.32 -21.04 -60.30
CA ASN A 53 -7.34 -22.08 -60.70
C ASN A 53 -6.13 -22.14 -59.73
N LEU A 54 -5.85 -23.34 -59.23
CA LEU A 54 -4.63 -23.85 -58.55
C LEU A 54 -3.86 -24.71 -59.60
N PRO A 55 -2.60 -25.22 -59.41
CA PRO A 55 -2.01 -25.62 -58.12
C PRO A 55 -0.50 -25.33 -57.87
N ALA A 56 -0.12 -25.69 -56.64
CA ALA A 56 1.11 -25.62 -55.83
C ALA A 56 2.29 -26.54 -56.34
N PRO A 57 3.35 -26.94 -55.58
CA PRO A 57 3.66 -26.77 -54.13
C PRO A 57 5.15 -26.60 -53.71
N GLY A 58 5.39 -26.46 -52.40
CA GLY A 58 6.70 -26.70 -51.77
C GLY A 58 6.77 -26.27 -50.31
N SER A 59 6.97 -27.20 -49.39
CA SER A 59 6.56 -27.16 -47.98
C SER A 59 7.69 -27.12 -46.95
N HIS A 60 7.32 -26.68 -45.74
CA HIS A 60 7.84 -27.02 -44.41
C HIS A 60 9.20 -26.49 -43.95
N GLY A 61 9.18 -25.93 -42.74
CA GLY A 61 10.36 -25.53 -41.98
C GLY A 61 10.77 -26.53 -40.90
N VAL A 62 11.56 -26.01 -39.95
CA VAL A 62 11.95 -26.48 -38.60
C VAL A 62 13.48 -26.47 -38.45
N GLY A 63 13.98 -25.94 -37.31
CA GLY A 63 15.13 -26.55 -36.64
C GLY A 63 16.42 -25.74 -36.48
N VAL A 64 16.41 -24.84 -35.50
CA VAL A 64 17.42 -24.48 -34.47
C VAL A 64 18.66 -25.41 -34.23
N LEU A 65 19.79 -24.75 -33.86
CA LEU A 65 21.05 -25.15 -33.14
C LEU A 65 22.06 -26.06 -33.88
N ALA A 66 23.25 -25.59 -34.30
CA ALA A 66 24.48 -25.24 -33.55
C ALA A 66 25.37 -26.44 -33.13
N SER A 67 26.61 -26.52 -33.62
CA SER A 67 27.83 -26.87 -32.85
C SER A 67 29.11 -26.76 -33.72
N GLU A 68 30.15 -26.14 -33.14
CA GLU A 68 31.60 -26.50 -33.14
C GLU A 68 32.39 -26.75 -34.45
N ARG A 69 33.72 -26.67 -34.54
CA ARG A 69 34.88 -25.95 -33.97
C ARG A 69 36.09 -26.43 -34.83
N ARG A 70 37.20 -25.64 -34.84
CA ARG A 70 38.59 -25.90 -35.35
C ARG A 70 38.84 -25.75 -36.87
N ALA A 71 39.73 -24.85 -37.32
CA ALA A 71 41.23 -24.82 -37.33
C ALA A 71 41.79 -25.80 -38.41
N ASP A 72 42.77 -25.55 -39.27
CA ASP A 72 43.83 -24.56 -39.54
C ASP A 72 43.73 -24.16 -41.05
N ASP A 73 44.51 -23.26 -41.69
CA ASP A 73 45.97 -23.27 -41.87
C ASP A 73 46.39 -22.12 -42.80
N GLY A 74 47.68 -21.75 -42.76
CA GLY A 74 48.40 -21.35 -43.99
C GLY A 74 48.73 -19.87 -44.23
N ASP A 75 49.91 -19.49 -43.75
CA ASP A 75 50.77 -18.33 -43.99
C ASP A 75 50.90 -17.83 -45.46
N THR A 76 51.14 -16.52 -45.64
CA THR A 76 52.31 -15.95 -46.38
C THR A 76 52.17 -14.45 -46.68
N THR A 77 53.15 -13.70 -46.19
CA THR A 77 53.54 -12.35 -46.63
C THR A 77 54.33 -12.39 -47.94
N VAL A 78 54.31 -11.32 -48.76
CA VAL A 78 55.50 -10.62 -49.32
C VAL A 78 55.07 -9.40 -50.16
N LYS A 79 55.96 -8.39 -50.14
CA LYS A 79 55.89 -7.01 -50.60
C LYS A 79 56.20 -6.80 -52.11
N ASN A 80 56.07 -5.52 -52.50
CA ASN A 80 56.68 -4.78 -53.63
C ASN A 80 55.90 -4.89 -54.96
N ALA A 81 55.78 -3.88 -55.82
CA ALA A 81 56.73 -2.82 -56.16
C ALA A 81 56.04 -1.59 -56.81
N ASP A 82 56.91 -0.63 -57.13
CA ASP A 82 56.75 0.77 -57.48
C ASP A 82 55.95 1.15 -58.76
N ALA A 83 55.66 2.46 -58.81
CA ALA A 83 55.05 3.27 -59.86
C ALA A 83 55.85 3.28 -61.20
N PRO A 84 55.35 3.87 -62.33
CA PRO A 84 55.44 5.33 -62.49
C PRO A 84 54.45 6.04 -63.48
N SER A 85 54.48 7.39 -63.41
CA SER A 85 54.36 8.39 -64.51
C SER A 85 53.00 8.57 -65.20
N THR A 86 52.51 9.75 -65.63
CA THR A 86 52.91 11.18 -65.72
C THR A 86 51.64 11.87 -66.28
N SER A 87 51.13 13.05 -65.88
CA SER A 87 51.62 14.39 -66.21
C SER A 87 50.47 15.41 -65.99
N THR A 88 50.79 16.53 -65.32
CA THR A 88 50.40 17.95 -65.54
C THR A 88 49.11 18.28 -66.33
N ALA A 89 48.27 19.28 -66.02
CA ALA A 89 48.25 20.36 -65.04
C ALA A 89 46.87 21.07 -65.10
N THR A 90 46.43 21.71 -64.00
CA THR A 90 45.88 23.08 -64.02
C THR A 90 45.65 23.60 -62.59
N GLN A 91 46.54 24.50 -62.20
CA GLN A 91 46.44 25.42 -61.07
C GLN A 91 45.24 26.35 -61.26
N GLY A 92 44.30 26.40 -60.31
CA GLY A 92 43.18 27.35 -60.36
C GLY A 92 42.27 27.47 -59.14
N ASN A 93 42.30 26.54 -58.17
CA ASN A 93 41.25 26.47 -57.13
C ASN A 93 41.67 26.73 -55.67
N LEU A 94 42.92 27.10 -55.36
CA LEU A 94 43.34 27.30 -53.96
C LEU A 94 42.99 28.67 -53.35
N ASN A 95 42.74 29.71 -54.14
CA ASN A 95 42.51 31.06 -53.58
C ASN A 95 41.08 31.26 -53.03
N MET A 96 40.07 30.58 -53.57
CA MET A 96 38.68 30.73 -53.09
C MET A 96 38.41 30.01 -51.76
N ALA A 97 39.01 28.83 -51.54
CA ALA A 97 38.85 28.08 -50.29
C ALA A 97 39.53 28.78 -49.10
N ALA A 98 40.68 29.40 -49.31
CA ALA A 98 41.39 30.16 -48.29
C ALA A 98 40.64 31.46 -47.92
N ILE A 99 40.07 32.18 -48.90
CA ILE A 99 39.31 33.41 -48.65
C ILE A 99 38.00 33.12 -47.92
N VAL A 100 37.32 32.01 -48.23
CA VAL A 100 36.09 31.58 -47.52
C VAL A 100 36.40 31.15 -46.08
N SER A 101 37.52 30.46 -45.84
CA SER A 101 37.93 30.03 -44.50
C SER A 101 38.39 31.20 -43.61
N ILE A 102 39.09 32.18 -44.18
CA ILE A 102 39.49 33.41 -43.50
C ILE A 102 38.27 34.29 -43.21
N ALA A 103 37.32 34.40 -44.14
CA ALA A 103 36.07 35.12 -43.92
C ALA A 103 35.20 34.46 -42.84
N PHE A 104 35.17 33.12 -42.78
CA PHE A 104 34.46 32.36 -41.74
C PHE A 104 35.10 32.55 -40.35
N CYS A 105 36.43 32.56 -40.28
CA CYS A 105 37.16 32.85 -39.04
C CYS A 105 36.99 34.30 -38.58
N PHE A 106 36.95 35.26 -39.51
CA PHE A 106 36.71 36.67 -39.19
C PHE A 106 35.28 36.92 -38.73
N LEU A 107 34.28 36.28 -39.35
CA LEU A 107 32.88 36.33 -38.93
C LEU A 107 32.66 35.69 -37.56
N HIS A 108 33.28 34.54 -37.30
CA HIS A 108 33.23 33.89 -35.99
C HIS A 108 33.88 34.76 -34.89
N ARG A 109 34.98 35.47 -35.20
CA ARG A 109 35.67 36.38 -34.27
C ARG A 109 34.89 37.68 -34.00
N ILE A 110 34.14 38.19 -34.99
CA ILE A 110 33.27 39.36 -34.84
C ILE A 110 31.99 39.02 -34.05
N VAL A 111 31.39 37.84 -34.30
CA VAL A 111 30.19 37.39 -33.58
C VAL A 111 30.51 37.06 -32.12
N SER A 112 31.65 36.41 -31.84
CA SER A 112 32.12 36.17 -30.47
C SER A 112 32.50 37.47 -29.75
N GLY A 113 33.15 38.41 -30.42
CA GLY A 113 33.46 39.73 -29.87
C GLY A 113 32.23 40.60 -29.57
N ARG A 114 31.18 40.55 -30.41
CA ARG A 114 29.92 41.30 -30.19
C ARG A 114 28.98 40.66 -29.17
N MET A 115 28.93 39.33 -29.05
CA MET A 115 28.16 38.68 -27.98
C MET A 115 28.68 39.07 -26.58
N GLN A 116 30.00 39.28 -26.46
CA GLN A 116 30.61 39.72 -25.20
C GLN A 116 30.32 41.19 -24.88
N SER A 117 30.17 42.04 -25.89
CA SER A 117 29.73 43.43 -25.72
C SER A 117 28.24 43.54 -25.36
N MET A 118 27.38 42.66 -25.91
CA MET A 118 25.96 42.59 -25.53
C MET A 118 25.72 42.00 -24.13
N MET A 119 26.53 41.03 -23.67
CA MET A 119 26.42 40.51 -22.30
C MET A 119 26.79 41.55 -21.22
N ASN A 120 27.58 42.57 -21.56
CA ASN A 120 27.92 43.66 -20.65
C ASN A 120 26.89 44.82 -20.64
N LEU A 121 25.94 44.85 -21.59
CA LEU A 121 24.87 45.86 -21.66
C LEU A 121 23.57 45.45 -20.96
N PHE A 122 23.46 44.18 -20.54
CA PHE A 122 22.22 43.64 -19.96
C PHE A 122 21.86 44.05 -18.51
N PRO A 123 22.69 44.74 -17.70
CA PRO A 123 22.23 45.23 -16.39
C PRO A 123 21.28 46.44 -16.45
N TRP A 124 21.01 47.04 -17.62
CA TRP A 124 20.27 48.31 -17.69
C TRP A 124 18.86 48.24 -18.34
N MET A 125 18.46 47.09 -18.89
CA MET A 125 17.14 46.91 -19.54
C MET A 125 16.19 45.96 -18.78
N SER A 126 16.36 45.75 -17.47
CA SER A 126 15.40 44.95 -16.67
C SER A 126 14.34 45.76 -15.91
N ASN A 127 14.27 47.09 -16.08
CA ASN A 127 13.30 47.94 -15.37
C ASN A 127 12.09 48.38 -16.20
N GLY A 128 11.83 47.76 -17.36
CA GLY A 128 10.84 48.28 -18.33
C GLY A 128 9.86 47.28 -18.92
N ILE A 129 9.57 46.15 -18.28
CA ILE A 129 8.52 45.22 -18.74
C ILE A 129 7.67 44.80 -17.55
N ALA A 130 6.88 45.74 -17.04
CA ALA A 130 5.82 45.50 -16.07
C ALA A 130 4.50 46.07 -16.63
N SER A 131 4.03 45.56 -17.77
CA SER A 131 2.66 45.77 -18.24
C SER A 131 2.31 44.82 -19.39
N LEU A 132 2.07 43.55 -19.10
CA LEU A 132 1.24 42.68 -19.95
C LEU A 132 0.24 41.93 -19.03
N PRO A 133 -1.05 41.91 -19.36
CA PRO A 133 -2.11 41.62 -18.39
C PRO A 133 -2.44 40.14 -18.34
N PHE A 134 -1.49 39.25 -18.03
CA PHE A 134 -1.78 37.86 -17.67
C PHE A 134 -0.69 37.28 -16.76
N ALA A 135 -0.65 37.72 -15.50
CA ALA A 135 0.03 37.01 -14.43
C ALA A 135 -0.65 37.33 -13.09
N CYS A 136 -1.37 36.35 -12.54
CA CYS A 136 -2.00 36.44 -11.24
C CYS A 136 -0.93 36.41 -10.13
N ILE A 137 -0.81 37.55 -9.42
CA ILE A 137 -0.62 37.74 -7.98
C ILE A 137 0.19 36.65 -7.24
N SER A 138 1.44 36.99 -6.92
CA SER A 138 2.05 36.58 -5.64
C SER A 138 2.55 37.84 -4.92
N ASP A 139 2.21 37.92 -3.64
CA ASP A 139 2.23 39.08 -2.75
C ASP A 139 3.67 39.43 -2.28
N PRO A 140 4.19 40.67 -2.40
CA PRO A 140 5.60 40.98 -2.18
C PRO A 140 5.89 41.57 -0.79
N THR A 141 5.30 41.05 0.30
CA THR A 141 5.61 41.51 1.67
C THR A 141 6.15 40.40 2.56
N ARG A 142 7.34 39.89 2.27
CA ARG A 142 8.22 39.25 3.26
C ARG A 142 9.67 39.40 2.81
N LYS A 143 10.39 40.37 3.38
CA LYS A 143 11.85 40.45 3.31
C LYS A 143 12.43 39.36 4.23
N PRO A 144 13.30 38.44 3.77
CA PRO A 144 14.21 37.74 4.67
C PRO A 144 15.41 38.65 4.98
N MET A 145 15.77 38.75 6.27
CA MET A 145 17.01 39.38 6.71
C MET A 145 18.22 38.64 6.12
N PRO A 146 19.25 39.34 5.59
CA PRO A 146 20.48 38.69 5.18
C PRO A 146 21.38 38.43 6.41
N LEU A 147 21.72 37.16 6.63
CA LEU A 147 22.84 36.77 7.48
C LEU A 147 24.14 37.32 6.87
N LYS A 148 24.87 38.14 7.63
CA LYS A 148 26.22 38.61 7.30
C LYS A 148 27.19 37.43 7.35
N LEU A 149 27.57 36.91 6.18
CA LEU A 149 28.76 36.08 6.01
C LEU A 149 29.77 36.92 5.23
N ASP A 150 30.83 37.35 5.91
CA ASP A 150 32.01 37.95 5.28
C ASP A 150 32.69 36.87 4.42
N LEU A 151 32.41 36.91 3.12
CA LEU A 151 33.12 36.14 2.12
C LEU A 151 34.19 37.04 1.51
N THR A 152 35.43 36.87 1.98
CA THR A 152 36.62 37.33 1.27
C THR A 152 36.63 36.70 -0.12
N LEU A 153 36.40 37.53 -1.15
CA LEU A 153 36.51 37.14 -2.55
C LEU A 153 37.95 36.67 -2.83
N PRO A 154 38.16 35.49 -3.45
CA PRO A 154 39.50 35.12 -3.91
C PRO A 154 39.90 36.03 -5.08
N PRO A 155 41.21 36.24 -5.33
CA PRO A 155 41.66 37.11 -6.40
C PRO A 155 41.23 36.56 -7.77
N LEU A 156 40.89 37.47 -8.67
CA LEU A 156 40.45 37.18 -10.04
C LEU A 156 41.49 36.33 -10.79
N PRO A 157 41.12 35.16 -11.37
CA PRO A 157 42.05 34.37 -12.17
C PRO A 157 42.22 34.96 -13.58
N ASP A 158 43.43 34.80 -14.10
CA ASP A 158 43.91 35.27 -15.40
C ASP A 158 43.00 34.89 -16.59
N PHE A 159 42.90 35.84 -17.52
CA PHE A 159 42.02 35.84 -18.69
C PHE A 159 42.53 34.91 -19.81
N GLY A 160 42.59 33.60 -19.54
CA GLY A 160 42.78 32.56 -20.54
C GLY A 160 41.44 31.90 -20.91
N TRP A 161 40.80 32.38 -21.99
CA TRP A 161 39.53 31.82 -22.47
C TRP A 161 39.71 30.38 -22.99
N ASN A 162 39.46 29.39 -22.14
CA ASN A 162 39.45 28.00 -22.57
C ASN A 162 38.11 27.69 -23.25
N PHE A 163 38.10 27.57 -24.59
CA PHE A 163 36.90 27.36 -25.43
C PHE A 163 36.01 26.22 -24.91
N SER A 164 36.64 25.19 -24.33
CA SER A 164 36.00 24.04 -23.69
C SER A 164 35.09 24.42 -22.52
N ARG A 165 35.46 25.43 -21.72
CA ARG A 165 34.69 25.87 -20.53
C ARG A 165 33.49 26.72 -20.91
N LEU A 166 33.64 27.53 -21.97
CA LEU A 166 32.53 28.28 -22.57
C LEU A 166 31.55 27.32 -23.26
N TYR A 167 32.06 26.38 -24.06
CA TYR A 167 31.28 25.34 -24.72
C TYR A 167 30.54 24.45 -23.72
N TYR A 168 31.18 24.07 -22.62
CA TYR A 168 30.55 23.34 -21.52
C TYR A 168 29.43 24.14 -20.85
N ARG A 169 29.67 25.41 -20.51
CA ARG A 169 28.63 26.27 -19.90
C ARG A 169 27.47 26.52 -20.86
N PHE A 170 27.75 26.69 -22.14
CA PHE A 170 26.76 26.85 -23.19
C PHE A 170 25.91 25.59 -23.35
N ASN A 171 26.53 24.41 -23.49
CA ASN A 171 25.79 23.14 -23.57
C ASN A 171 24.99 22.86 -22.30
N SER A 172 25.58 23.08 -21.12
CA SER A 172 24.88 22.90 -19.84
C SER A 172 23.68 23.84 -19.68
N GLN A 173 23.75 25.05 -20.23
CA GLN A 173 22.64 26.01 -20.22
C GLN A 173 21.58 25.70 -21.29
N LEU A 174 21.99 25.21 -22.47
CA LEU A 174 21.08 24.74 -23.52
C LEU A 174 20.26 23.52 -23.07
N ASP A 175 20.90 22.59 -22.34
CA ASP A 175 20.24 21.39 -21.81
C ASP A 175 19.27 21.71 -20.66
N ARG A 176 19.55 22.75 -19.86
CA ARG A 176 18.69 23.16 -18.74
C ARG A 176 17.46 23.95 -19.16
N ASN A 177 17.58 24.80 -20.20
CA ASN A 177 16.51 25.69 -20.63
C ASN A 177 16.36 25.67 -22.17
N ILE A 178 15.38 24.92 -22.67
CA ILE A 178 15.02 24.87 -24.10
C ILE A 178 14.66 26.28 -24.64
N ALA A 179 14.09 27.15 -23.81
CA ALA A 179 13.87 28.55 -24.17
C ALA A 179 15.17 29.27 -24.55
N LEU A 180 16.27 28.96 -23.86
CA LEU A 180 17.60 29.48 -24.19
C LEU A 180 18.13 28.91 -25.50
N SER A 181 17.79 27.66 -25.82
CA SER A 181 18.08 27.05 -27.12
C SER A 181 17.34 27.75 -28.26
N ILE A 182 16.04 28.06 -28.07
CA ILE A 182 15.25 28.84 -29.04
C ILE A 182 15.82 30.25 -29.20
N ILE A 183 16.16 30.93 -28.09
CA ILE A 183 16.75 32.28 -28.12
C ILE A 183 18.10 32.27 -28.82
N THR A 184 18.96 31.30 -28.51
CA THR A 184 20.28 31.15 -29.15
C THR A 184 20.12 30.90 -30.65
N LEU A 185 19.18 30.03 -31.02
CA LEU A 185 18.85 29.74 -32.42
C LEU A 185 18.39 31.02 -33.13
N LEU A 186 17.49 31.81 -32.51
CA LEU A 186 17.04 33.11 -33.05
C LEU A 186 18.20 34.09 -33.23
N ILE A 187 19.09 34.22 -32.24
CA ILE A 187 20.28 35.09 -32.32
C ILE A 187 21.17 34.67 -33.49
N THR A 188 21.43 33.37 -33.65
CA THR A 188 22.22 32.88 -34.79
C THR A 188 21.55 33.18 -36.13
N CYS A 189 20.23 33.02 -36.23
CA CYS A 189 19.46 33.36 -37.43
C CYS A 189 19.58 34.85 -37.79
N PHE A 190 19.33 35.75 -36.84
CA PHE A 190 19.48 37.19 -37.05
C PHE A 190 20.91 37.56 -37.46
N SER A 191 21.92 36.90 -36.90
CA SER A 191 23.32 37.13 -37.29
C SER A 191 23.58 36.76 -38.76
N PHE A 192 23.04 35.65 -39.26
CA PHE A 192 23.19 35.26 -40.67
C PHE A 192 22.46 36.21 -41.63
N VAL A 193 21.30 36.73 -41.24
CA VAL A 193 20.54 37.72 -42.03
C VAL A 193 21.31 39.04 -42.13
N ILE A 194 21.87 39.51 -41.02
CA ILE A 194 22.68 40.73 -40.98
C ILE A 194 23.93 40.57 -41.84
N VAL A 195 24.63 39.44 -41.72
CA VAL A 195 25.85 39.18 -42.50
C VAL A 195 25.53 39.02 -43.99
N GLY A 196 24.48 38.27 -44.33
CA GLY A 196 24.01 38.07 -45.70
C GLY A 196 23.57 39.37 -46.37
N GLY A 197 22.80 40.21 -45.68
CA GLY A 197 22.35 41.50 -46.20
C GLY A 197 23.50 42.49 -46.41
N LEU A 198 24.48 42.54 -45.51
CA LEU A 198 25.70 43.36 -45.69
C LEU A 198 26.55 42.88 -46.87
N LEU A 199 26.65 41.56 -47.08
CA LEU A 199 27.35 40.99 -48.24
C LEU A 199 26.64 41.34 -49.55
N PHE A 200 25.31 41.21 -49.62
CA PHE A 200 24.54 41.63 -50.80
C PHE A 200 24.71 43.12 -51.09
N HIS A 201 24.68 43.98 -50.07
CA HIS A 201 24.91 45.41 -50.25
C HIS A 201 26.31 45.73 -50.79
N LYS A 202 27.35 45.04 -50.29
CA LYS A 202 28.73 45.23 -50.74
C LYS A 202 28.93 44.82 -52.20
N PHE A 203 28.33 43.70 -52.62
CA PHE A 203 28.47 43.21 -53.99
C PHE A 203 27.60 43.93 -55.02
N ARG A 204 26.51 44.60 -54.60
CA ARG A 204 25.64 45.42 -55.46
C ARG A 204 26.10 46.88 -55.65
N LYS A 205 27.32 47.23 -55.21
CA LYS A 205 27.91 48.58 -55.36
C LYS A 205 26.96 49.72 -54.94
N GLN A 206 26.23 49.55 -53.83
CA GLN A 206 25.31 50.57 -53.26
C GLN A 206 24.14 51.03 -54.15
N GLN A 207 23.79 50.33 -55.22
CA GLN A 207 22.66 50.73 -56.09
C GLN A 207 21.26 50.46 -55.50
N GLN A 208 21.16 49.75 -54.36
CA GLN A 208 19.89 49.41 -53.70
C GLN A 208 19.94 49.71 -52.20
N SER A 209 18.75 49.93 -51.62
CA SER A 209 18.55 50.14 -50.19
C SER A 209 19.17 49.01 -49.36
N LEU A 210 19.76 49.37 -48.22
CA LEU A 210 20.21 48.39 -47.22
C LEU A 210 19.06 47.51 -46.72
N GLU A 211 17.86 48.07 -46.60
CA GLU A 211 16.64 47.37 -46.19
C GLU A 211 16.28 46.24 -47.15
N ASP A 212 16.25 46.52 -48.46
CA ASP A 212 15.96 45.51 -49.50
C ASP A 212 16.97 44.36 -49.45
N CYS A 213 18.25 44.66 -49.18
CA CYS A 213 19.29 43.65 -49.07
C CYS A 213 19.09 42.75 -47.83
N PHE A 214 18.68 43.29 -46.69
CA PHE A 214 18.34 42.49 -45.50
C PHE A 214 17.06 41.69 -45.72
N TRP A 215 16.06 42.27 -46.37
CA TRP A 215 14.81 41.60 -46.71
C TRP A 215 15.03 40.41 -47.65
N GLU A 216 15.89 40.57 -48.67
CA GLU A 216 16.27 39.49 -49.57
C GLU A 216 17.12 38.41 -48.87
N ALA A 217 18.01 38.78 -47.95
CA ALA A 217 18.78 37.82 -47.14
C ALA A 217 17.86 37.01 -46.20
N TRP A 218 16.87 37.67 -45.58
CA TRP A 218 15.81 37.02 -44.81
C TRP A 218 14.98 36.08 -45.68
N ALA A 219 14.61 36.50 -46.89
CA ALA A 219 13.87 35.67 -47.84
C ALA A 219 14.67 34.44 -48.31
N CYS A 220 15.99 34.56 -48.51
CA CYS A 220 16.92 33.44 -48.79
C CYS A 220 17.03 32.46 -47.64
N LEU A 221 16.97 32.95 -46.40
CA LEU A 221 17.01 32.11 -45.21
C LEU A 221 15.66 31.42 -44.95
N CYS A 222 14.54 32.08 -45.20
CA CYS A 222 13.20 31.48 -44.99
C CYS A 222 12.76 30.57 -46.14
N SER A 223 13.18 30.87 -47.38
CA SER A 223 12.78 30.13 -48.58
C SER A 223 13.98 29.76 -49.41
N SER A 224 14.27 28.45 -49.43
CA SER A 224 15.41 27.88 -50.13
C SER A 224 15.36 28.09 -51.65
N SER A 225 14.24 28.49 -52.25
CA SER A 225 14.12 28.71 -53.69
C SER A 225 14.53 30.11 -54.15
N THR A 226 14.66 31.07 -53.24
CA THR A 226 14.91 32.48 -53.59
C THR A 226 16.35 32.77 -54.00
N HIS A 227 17.31 31.89 -53.68
CA HIS A 227 18.70 32.00 -54.16
C HIS A 227 18.81 31.91 -55.70
N LEU A 228 17.87 31.24 -56.37
CA LEU A 228 17.83 31.11 -57.84
C LEU A 228 17.41 32.41 -58.54
N ARG A 229 16.71 33.30 -57.83
CA ARG A 229 16.26 34.61 -58.34
C ARG A 229 17.36 35.67 -58.32
N GLN A 230 18.51 35.36 -57.74
CA GLN A 230 19.63 36.29 -57.62
C GLN A 230 20.34 36.54 -58.97
N LYS A 231 20.70 37.80 -59.22
CA LYS A 231 21.15 38.29 -60.54
C LYS A 231 22.58 37.86 -60.86
N THR A 232 23.47 37.85 -59.88
CA THR A 232 24.89 37.54 -60.09
C THR A 232 25.27 36.13 -59.62
N ARG A 233 26.33 35.55 -60.20
CA ARG A 233 26.86 34.23 -59.79
C ARG A 233 27.30 34.22 -58.32
N VAL A 234 27.85 35.33 -57.82
CA VAL A 234 28.31 35.46 -56.42
C VAL A 234 27.13 35.53 -55.45
N GLU A 235 26.08 36.30 -55.76
CA GLU A 235 24.87 36.35 -54.95
C GLU A 235 24.16 35.00 -54.87
N ARG A 236 24.17 34.22 -55.96
CA ARG A 236 23.61 32.85 -55.96
C ARG A 236 24.34 31.93 -54.99
N VAL A 237 25.67 32.03 -54.92
CA VAL A 237 26.48 31.23 -53.97
C VAL A 237 26.19 31.66 -52.53
N ILE A 238 26.12 32.96 -52.25
CA ILE A 238 25.77 33.48 -50.92
C ILE A 238 24.35 33.05 -50.52
N GLY A 239 23.39 33.19 -51.44
CA GLY A 239 22.01 32.75 -51.26
C GLY A 239 21.89 31.24 -51.04
N PHE A 240 22.73 30.43 -51.70
CA PHE A 240 22.79 28.97 -51.50
C PHE A 240 23.24 28.62 -50.07
N PHE A 241 24.28 29.28 -49.54
CA PHE A 241 24.70 29.08 -48.15
C PHE A 241 23.64 29.54 -47.14
N LEU A 242 22.98 30.67 -47.39
CA LEU A 242 21.85 31.14 -46.57
C LEU A 242 20.69 30.15 -46.61
N ALA A 243 20.39 29.55 -47.75
CA ALA A 243 19.35 28.54 -47.91
C ALA A 243 19.67 27.25 -47.14
N ILE A 244 20.92 26.75 -47.19
CA ILE A 244 21.35 25.58 -46.40
C ILE A 244 21.17 25.86 -44.90
N TRP A 245 21.64 27.02 -44.43
CA TRP A 245 21.48 27.43 -43.03
C TRP A 245 20.02 27.62 -42.64
N GLY A 246 19.19 28.15 -43.53
CA GLY A 246 17.76 28.28 -43.36
C GLY A 246 17.06 26.94 -43.13
N ILE A 247 17.38 25.92 -43.93
CA ILE A 247 16.85 24.56 -43.77
C ILE A 247 17.30 23.93 -42.45
N LEU A 248 18.58 24.08 -42.09
CA LEU A 248 19.11 23.56 -40.81
C LEU A 248 18.47 24.26 -39.61
N PHE A 249 18.29 25.57 -39.68
CA PHE A 249 17.60 26.35 -38.66
C PHE A 249 16.14 25.90 -38.52
N TYR A 250 15.40 25.83 -39.63
CA TYR A 250 13.99 25.47 -39.62
C TYR A 250 13.76 24.04 -39.09
N SER A 251 14.58 23.08 -39.54
CA SER A 251 14.50 21.70 -39.06
C SER A 251 14.80 21.59 -37.55
N ARG A 252 15.81 22.30 -37.05
CA ARG A 252 16.13 22.31 -35.61
C ARG A 252 15.05 22.99 -34.77
N LEU A 253 14.51 24.12 -35.22
CA LEU A 253 13.42 24.82 -34.55
C LEU A 253 12.15 23.96 -34.50
N LEU A 254 11.76 23.36 -35.63
CA LEU A 254 10.58 22.49 -35.72
C LEU A 254 10.71 21.29 -34.79
N SER A 255 11.89 20.67 -34.74
CA SER A 255 12.18 19.55 -33.82
C SER A 255 12.05 19.97 -32.36
N ALA A 256 12.66 21.10 -31.96
CA ALA A 256 12.58 21.59 -30.58
C ALA A 256 11.16 21.97 -30.16
N MET A 257 10.40 22.64 -31.03
CA MET A 257 9.01 23.01 -30.79
C MET A 257 8.09 21.78 -30.68
N THR A 258 8.28 20.81 -31.57
CA THR A 258 7.48 19.56 -31.54
C THR A 258 7.73 18.78 -30.26
N GLU A 259 8.99 18.70 -29.80
CA GLU A 259 9.33 18.02 -28.56
C GLU A 259 8.77 18.74 -27.32
N GLN A 260 8.83 20.08 -27.29
CA GLN A 260 8.23 20.86 -26.22
C GLN A 260 6.70 20.70 -26.18
N PHE A 261 6.05 20.73 -27.34
CA PHE A 261 4.62 20.50 -27.43
C PHE A 261 4.27 19.08 -26.96
N ARG A 262 5.05 18.07 -27.36
CA ARG A 262 4.89 16.68 -26.93
C ARG A 262 5.03 16.55 -25.41
N ASN A 263 6.02 17.20 -24.81
CA ASN A 263 6.23 17.19 -23.35
C ASN A 263 5.12 17.92 -22.58
N GLN A 264 4.63 19.06 -23.09
CA GLN A 264 3.48 19.75 -22.48
C GLN A 264 2.20 18.93 -22.62
N MET A 265 1.96 18.35 -23.80
CA MET A 265 0.84 17.44 -24.03
C MET A 265 0.93 16.20 -23.15
N HIS A 266 2.13 15.68 -22.88
CA HIS A 266 2.34 14.58 -21.94
C HIS A 266 1.93 14.97 -20.52
N LYS A 267 2.40 16.11 -20.01
CA LYS A 267 2.02 16.63 -18.68
C LYS A 267 0.52 16.86 -18.54
N VAL A 268 -0.13 17.38 -19.58
CA VAL A 268 -1.59 17.57 -19.62
C VAL A 268 -2.30 16.22 -19.64
N ARG A 269 -1.85 15.27 -20.46
CA ARG A 269 -2.41 13.92 -20.56
C ARG A 269 -2.28 13.16 -19.24
N GLU A 270 -1.18 13.32 -18.53
CA GLU A 270 -0.96 12.75 -17.19
C GLU A 270 -1.83 13.40 -16.11
N GLY A 271 -2.52 14.51 -16.41
CA GLY A 271 -3.37 15.19 -15.44
C GLY A 271 -2.59 15.90 -14.33
N ALA A 272 -1.27 16.07 -14.50
CA ALA A 272 -0.38 16.61 -13.49
C ALA A 272 -0.75 18.05 -13.07
N GLN A 273 -1.44 18.81 -13.94
CA GLN A 273 -1.82 20.20 -13.70
C GLN A 273 -3.27 20.40 -13.24
N VAL A 274 -4.12 19.37 -13.27
CA VAL A 274 -5.54 19.51 -12.90
C VAL A 274 -5.66 19.41 -11.38
N GLN A 275 -6.36 20.33 -10.73
CA GLN A 275 -6.64 20.23 -9.28
C GLN A 275 -7.92 19.40 -9.04
N VAL A 276 -7.93 18.60 -7.98
CA VAL A 276 -9.12 17.88 -7.52
C VAL A 276 -10.05 18.88 -6.82
N ILE A 277 -11.34 18.86 -7.18
CA ILE A 277 -12.36 19.80 -6.68
C ILE A 277 -13.31 19.10 -5.68
N GLU A 278 -13.15 17.79 -5.48
CA GLU A 278 -13.96 16.99 -4.55
C GLU A 278 -13.73 17.43 -3.09
N ASP A 279 -14.79 17.30 -2.29
CA ASP A 279 -14.82 17.49 -0.83
C ASP A 279 -15.24 16.17 -0.17
N ASP A 280 -14.83 15.93 1.09
CA ASP A 280 -15.17 14.72 1.86
C ASP A 280 -14.72 13.41 1.17
N HIS A 281 -13.67 13.47 0.33
CA HIS A 281 -13.05 12.31 -0.31
C HIS A 281 -11.96 11.69 0.57
N ILE A 282 -11.74 10.39 0.42
CA ILE A 282 -10.62 9.69 1.07
C ILE A 282 -9.46 9.65 0.08
N ILE A 283 -8.25 10.03 0.51
CA ILE A 283 -7.05 9.94 -0.32
C ILE A 283 -6.28 8.70 0.10
N ILE A 284 -5.98 7.80 -0.84
CA ILE A 284 -5.09 6.66 -0.62
C ILE A 284 -3.81 6.91 -1.41
N CYS A 285 -2.68 6.99 -0.71
CA CYS A 285 -1.37 7.24 -1.26
C CYS A 285 -0.59 5.94 -1.39
N GLY A 286 -0.12 5.63 -2.59
CA GLY A 286 0.59 4.39 -2.91
C GLY A 286 -0.33 3.27 -3.34
N VAL A 287 0.29 2.23 -3.92
CA VAL A 287 -0.38 0.99 -4.35
C VAL A 287 0.39 -0.18 -3.76
N ASN A 288 -0.31 -1.05 -3.03
CA ASN A 288 0.26 -2.26 -2.44
C ASN A 288 -0.73 -3.44 -2.54
N SER A 289 -0.35 -4.61 -2.01
CA SER A 289 -1.24 -5.78 -1.92
C SER A 289 -2.48 -5.53 -1.04
N HIS A 290 -2.38 -4.63 -0.06
CA HIS A 290 -3.46 -4.31 0.89
C HIS A 290 -4.59 -3.48 0.27
N LEU A 291 -4.32 -2.72 -0.79
CA LEU A 291 -5.24 -1.74 -1.39
C LEU A 291 -6.64 -2.33 -1.66
N MET A 292 -6.72 -3.50 -2.29
CA MET A 292 -8.02 -4.12 -2.61
C MET A 292 -8.80 -4.51 -1.35
N SER A 293 -8.12 -4.97 -0.30
CA SER A 293 -8.76 -5.30 0.98
C SER A 293 -9.28 -4.06 1.68
N ILE A 294 -8.50 -2.96 1.69
CA ILE A 294 -8.92 -1.66 2.22
C ILE A 294 -10.15 -1.15 1.48
N LEU A 295 -10.13 -1.14 0.13
CA LEU A 295 -11.26 -0.68 -0.68
C LEU A 295 -12.52 -1.53 -0.45
N ASN A 296 -12.38 -2.86 -0.37
CA ASN A 296 -13.49 -3.76 -0.05
C ASN A 296 -14.11 -3.46 1.32
N GLN A 297 -13.26 -3.15 2.31
CA GLN A 297 -13.71 -2.84 3.66
C GLN A 297 -14.41 -1.47 3.72
N LEU A 298 -13.85 -0.45 3.07
CA LEU A 298 -14.49 0.85 2.94
C LEU A 298 -15.83 0.75 2.19
N ASN A 299 -15.94 -0.13 1.18
CA ASN A 299 -17.18 -0.32 0.43
C ASN A 299 -18.30 -0.86 1.32
N LYS A 300 -17.98 -1.87 2.14
CA LYS A 300 -18.92 -2.43 3.12
C LYS A 300 -19.28 -1.43 4.22
N TYR A 301 -18.29 -0.65 4.66
CA TYR A 301 -18.54 0.42 5.63
C TYR A 301 -19.53 1.44 5.05
N HIS A 302 -19.30 1.93 3.84
CA HIS A 302 -20.20 2.90 3.21
C HIS A 302 -21.60 2.32 2.95
N GLU A 303 -21.70 1.06 2.53
CA GLU A 303 -22.97 0.34 2.43
C GLU A 303 -23.74 0.36 3.77
N SER A 304 -23.03 0.07 4.87
CA SER A 304 -23.61 0.08 6.20
C SER A 304 -24.05 1.49 6.61
N SER A 305 -23.26 2.51 6.32
CA SER A 305 -23.58 3.91 6.59
C SER A 305 -24.80 4.39 5.81
N ILE A 306 -24.98 3.95 4.57
CA ILE A 306 -26.19 4.20 3.77
C ILE A 306 -27.41 3.55 4.44
N ARG A 307 -27.31 2.27 4.82
CA ARG A 307 -28.40 1.53 5.47
C ARG A 307 -28.81 2.14 6.82
N LEU A 308 -27.84 2.69 7.56
CA LEU A 308 -28.04 3.33 8.85
C LEU A 308 -28.50 4.80 8.74
N GLY A 309 -28.46 5.39 7.55
CA GLY A 309 -28.82 6.79 7.31
C GLY A 309 -27.78 7.80 7.82
N LEU A 310 -26.52 7.39 7.94
CA LEU A 310 -25.39 8.23 8.35
C LEU A 310 -24.64 8.83 7.15
N ALA A 311 -24.77 8.23 5.97
CA ALA A 311 -24.04 8.67 4.77
C ALA A 311 -24.58 9.98 4.21
N THR A 312 -23.67 10.91 3.91
CA THR A 312 -23.94 12.18 3.23
C THR A 312 -24.21 11.98 1.73
N ALA A 313 -23.50 11.03 1.11
CA ALA A 313 -23.58 10.74 -0.32
C ALA A 313 -23.91 9.27 -0.62
N ARG A 314 -24.47 9.01 -1.80
CA ARG A 314 -24.78 7.64 -2.26
C ARG A 314 -23.52 6.80 -2.51
N LYS A 315 -22.41 7.44 -2.89
CA LYS A 315 -21.11 6.80 -3.08
C LYS A 315 -20.02 7.59 -2.39
N GLN A 316 -19.13 6.91 -1.67
CA GLN A 316 -17.92 7.52 -1.13
C GLN A 316 -16.90 7.74 -2.25
N LYS A 317 -16.37 8.95 -2.35
CA LYS A 317 -15.32 9.30 -3.30
C LYS A 317 -13.96 8.91 -2.73
N ILE A 318 -13.16 8.18 -3.51
CA ILE A 318 -11.79 7.77 -3.15
C ILE A 318 -10.83 8.19 -4.26
N LEU A 319 -9.83 8.98 -3.88
CA LEU A 319 -8.72 9.37 -4.74
C LEU A 319 -7.52 8.45 -4.50
N LEU A 320 -7.15 7.67 -5.51
CA LEU A 320 -5.91 6.91 -5.51
C LEU A 320 -4.77 7.76 -6.08
N LEU A 321 -3.80 8.10 -5.23
CA LEU A 321 -2.64 8.92 -5.54
C LEU A 321 -1.39 8.03 -5.58
N SER A 322 -0.73 7.92 -6.73
CA SER A 322 0.53 7.17 -6.85
C SER A 322 1.47 7.86 -7.82
N ASP A 323 2.76 7.59 -7.69
CA ASP A 323 3.81 7.89 -8.64
C ASP A 323 3.72 7.12 -9.97
N LEU A 324 2.91 6.05 -10.04
CA LEU A 324 2.71 5.25 -11.23
C LEU A 324 2.17 6.06 -12.42
N PRO A 325 2.56 5.73 -13.67
CA PRO A 325 2.03 6.38 -14.87
C PRO A 325 0.50 6.28 -14.95
N ARG A 326 -0.15 7.38 -15.37
CA ARG A 326 -1.62 7.48 -15.44
C ARG A 326 -2.32 6.28 -16.09
N LYS A 327 -1.80 5.78 -17.21
CA LYS A 327 -2.40 4.62 -17.90
C LYS A 327 -2.42 3.35 -17.05
N GLN A 328 -1.39 3.14 -16.23
CA GLN A 328 -1.28 1.96 -15.37
C GLN A 328 -2.22 2.08 -14.18
N ILE A 329 -2.21 3.24 -13.50
CA ILE A 329 -3.09 3.47 -12.34
C ILE A 329 -4.57 3.49 -12.74
N ASP A 330 -4.93 4.06 -13.90
CA ASP A 330 -6.30 4.05 -14.42
C ASP A 330 -6.75 2.60 -14.70
N LYS A 331 -5.90 1.79 -15.33
CA LYS A 331 -6.17 0.36 -15.55
C LYS A 331 -6.31 -0.41 -14.25
N LEU A 332 -5.49 -0.09 -13.23
CA LEU A 332 -5.62 -0.68 -11.90
C LEU A 332 -6.95 -0.28 -11.26
N ALA A 333 -7.30 1.00 -11.24
CA ALA A 333 -8.58 1.47 -10.70
C ALA A 333 -9.78 0.86 -11.43
N ASP A 334 -9.75 0.77 -12.77
CA ASP A 334 -10.79 0.10 -13.55
C ASP A 334 -10.93 -1.40 -13.19
N SER A 335 -9.81 -2.06 -12.86
CA SER A 335 -9.84 -3.46 -12.42
C SER A 335 -10.42 -3.61 -11.01
N LEU A 336 -10.09 -2.69 -10.10
CA LEU A 336 -10.52 -2.68 -8.70
C LEU A 336 -11.99 -2.24 -8.57
N ALA A 337 -12.43 -1.28 -9.39
CA ALA A 337 -13.76 -0.69 -9.32
C ALA A 337 -14.90 -1.62 -9.80
N LYS A 338 -14.58 -2.71 -10.52
CA LYS A 338 -15.59 -3.65 -11.04
C LYS A 338 -16.48 -4.25 -9.95
N ASP A 339 -15.92 -4.48 -8.77
CA ASP A 339 -16.59 -5.16 -7.66
C ASP A 339 -17.13 -4.19 -6.60
N LEU A 340 -16.91 -2.87 -6.75
CA LEU A 340 -17.20 -1.85 -5.74
C LEU A 340 -18.44 -1.01 -6.14
N ASN A 341 -19.57 -1.27 -5.48
CA ASN A 341 -20.85 -0.62 -5.81
C ASN A 341 -21.09 0.71 -5.07
N HIS A 342 -20.52 0.86 -3.88
CA HIS A 342 -20.77 1.97 -2.96
C HIS A 342 -19.63 2.98 -2.91
N ILE A 343 -18.56 2.73 -3.66
CA ILE A 343 -17.41 3.62 -3.78
C ILE A 343 -17.28 4.05 -5.24
N ASP A 344 -16.71 5.24 -5.43
CA ASP A 344 -16.24 5.69 -6.73
C ASP A 344 -14.74 6.00 -6.60
N VAL A 345 -13.92 5.20 -7.29
CA VAL A 345 -12.46 5.31 -7.26
C VAL A 345 -12.02 6.12 -8.47
N PHE A 346 -11.32 7.22 -8.23
CA PHE A 346 -10.66 7.99 -9.28
C PHE A 346 -9.17 8.12 -8.95
N THR A 347 -8.37 8.36 -9.97
CA THR A 347 -6.93 8.19 -9.92
C THR A 347 -6.19 9.47 -10.24
N LYS A 348 -4.99 9.59 -9.69
CA LYS A 348 -4.07 10.66 -10.03
C LYS A 348 -2.62 10.21 -9.95
N SER A 349 -1.90 10.47 -11.03
CA SER A 349 -0.47 10.21 -11.13
C SER A 349 0.31 11.44 -10.64
N CYS A 350 0.94 11.33 -9.47
CA CYS A 350 1.72 12.40 -8.82
C CYS A 350 2.78 11.80 -7.88
N SER A 351 3.92 12.49 -7.74
CA SER A 351 4.93 12.08 -6.76
C SER A 351 4.46 12.38 -5.34
N LEU A 352 4.58 11.39 -4.45
CA LEU A 352 4.26 11.51 -3.02
C LEU A 352 5.30 12.33 -2.24
N SER A 353 6.46 12.62 -2.84
CA SER A 353 7.52 13.44 -2.22
C SER A 353 7.31 14.96 -2.32
N MET A 354 6.29 15.39 -3.08
CA MET A 354 6.10 16.81 -3.43
C MET A 354 4.84 17.37 -2.78
N SER A 355 4.96 18.48 -2.05
CA SER A 355 3.82 19.16 -1.41
C SER A 355 2.74 19.61 -2.42
N THR A 356 3.18 20.11 -3.59
CA THR A 356 2.25 20.52 -4.67
C THR A 356 1.34 19.37 -5.14
N SER A 357 1.76 18.11 -4.99
CA SER A 357 0.92 16.95 -5.31
C SER A 357 -0.28 16.85 -4.38
N PHE A 358 -0.06 17.03 -3.07
CA PHE A 358 -1.12 16.99 -2.06
C PHE A 358 -2.05 18.20 -2.11
N GLU A 359 -1.51 19.38 -2.42
CA GLU A 359 -2.33 20.57 -2.70
C GLU A 359 -3.26 20.34 -3.92
N ARG A 360 -2.71 19.76 -4.99
CA ARG A 360 -3.48 19.38 -6.19
C ARG A 360 -4.46 18.24 -5.93
N ALA A 361 -4.22 17.40 -4.92
CA ALA A 361 -5.12 16.34 -4.48
C ALA A 361 -6.22 16.85 -3.52
N ALA A 362 -6.23 18.14 -3.22
CA ALA A 362 -7.13 18.76 -2.25
C ALA A 362 -7.07 18.08 -0.87
N ALA A 363 -5.85 17.77 -0.39
CA ALA A 363 -5.62 17.07 0.88
C ALA A 363 -6.28 17.76 2.09
N HIS A 364 -6.38 19.09 2.09
CA HIS A 364 -7.04 19.88 3.15
C HIS A 364 -8.57 19.70 3.22
N LYS A 365 -9.19 19.17 2.15
CA LYS A 365 -10.65 18.88 2.06
C LYS A 365 -10.97 17.39 2.23
N ALA A 366 -9.94 16.55 2.36
CA ALA A 366 -10.12 15.12 2.48
C ALA A 366 -10.73 14.74 3.83
N LYS A 367 -11.57 13.71 3.82
CA LYS A 367 -12.11 13.07 5.03
C LYS A 367 -10.99 12.42 5.84
N SER A 368 -10.10 11.70 5.15
CA SER A 368 -8.91 11.06 5.70
C SER A 368 -7.89 10.79 4.61
N ILE A 369 -6.63 10.64 5.01
CA ILE A 369 -5.52 10.30 4.11
C ILE A 369 -4.89 9.00 4.61
N ILE A 370 -4.78 7.99 3.75
CA ILE A 370 -4.18 6.70 4.05
C ILE A 370 -2.88 6.60 3.25
N ILE A 371 -1.74 6.48 3.91
CA ILE A 371 -0.43 6.31 3.29
C ILE A 371 -0.05 4.83 3.41
N LEU A 372 0.09 4.19 2.26
CA LEU A 372 0.47 2.80 2.12
C LEU A 372 1.96 2.70 1.78
N PRO A 373 2.69 1.73 2.34
CA PRO A 373 4.07 1.45 1.94
C PRO A 373 4.12 1.01 0.48
N ALA A 374 5.25 1.25 -0.18
CA ALA A 374 5.45 0.90 -1.59
C ALA A 374 5.34 -0.62 -1.82
N GLN A 375 4.89 -1.00 -3.03
CA GLN A 375 4.54 -2.38 -3.41
C GLN A 375 5.65 -3.43 -3.18
N HIS A 376 6.91 -3.03 -3.13
CA HIS A 376 8.08 -3.91 -3.06
C HIS A 376 8.71 -3.99 -1.65
N GLU A 377 8.20 -3.22 -0.69
CA GLU A 377 8.82 -3.01 0.63
C GLU A 377 7.92 -3.53 1.75
N ARG A 378 7.41 -4.77 1.64
CA ARG A 378 6.48 -5.33 2.66
C ARG A 378 7.04 -5.37 4.09
N TYR A 379 8.36 -5.27 4.23
CA TYR A 379 9.07 -5.45 5.50
C TYR A 379 10.28 -4.52 5.66
N GLU A 380 10.47 -3.55 4.76
CA GLU A 380 11.63 -2.66 4.78
C GLU A 380 11.32 -1.35 5.53
N VAL A 381 12.30 -0.43 5.57
CA VAL A 381 12.21 0.82 6.35
C VAL A 381 11.21 1.76 5.67
N ASP A 382 10.25 2.28 6.44
CA ASP A 382 9.14 3.13 5.94
C ASP A 382 9.59 4.56 5.53
N THR A 383 10.65 4.67 4.74
CA THR A 383 11.24 5.96 4.32
C THR A 383 10.27 6.77 3.46
N ASP A 384 9.56 6.11 2.54
CA ASP A 384 8.55 6.74 1.68
C ASP A 384 7.39 7.33 2.48
N ALA A 385 7.01 6.70 3.60
CA ALA A 385 5.98 7.21 4.48
C ALA A 385 6.43 8.52 5.16
N PHE A 386 7.67 8.57 5.65
CA PHE A 386 8.25 9.82 6.19
C PHE A 386 8.32 10.92 5.14
N VAL A 387 8.83 10.60 3.94
CA VAL A 387 8.94 11.56 2.83
C VAL A 387 7.56 12.13 2.47
N SER A 388 6.54 11.28 2.43
CA SER A 388 5.14 11.69 2.15
C SER A 388 4.57 12.58 3.24
N LEU A 389 4.84 12.29 4.52
CA LEU A 389 4.41 13.14 5.63
C LEU A 389 5.11 14.50 5.63
N LEU A 390 6.43 14.52 5.38
CA LEU A 390 7.19 15.78 5.25
C LEU A 390 6.68 16.63 4.09
N ALA A 391 6.24 15.99 3.00
CA ALA A 391 5.60 16.68 1.88
C ALA A 391 4.20 17.23 2.22
N LEU A 392 3.49 16.64 3.19
CA LEU A 392 2.19 17.11 3.67
C LEU A 392 2.29 18.30 4.64
N GLN A 393 3.36 18.42 5.43
CA GLN A 393 3.52 19.48 6.43
C GLN A 393 3.31 20.91 5.91
N PRO A 394 3.78 21.30 4.71
CA PRO A 394 3.57 22.65 4.18
C PRO A 394 2.11 22.95 3.79
N CYS A 395 1.24 21.94 3.69
CA CYS A 395 -0.15 22.13 3.27
C CYS A 395 -0.95 22.90 4.34
N LYS A 396 -1.59 23.99 3.94
CA LYS A 396 -2.43 24.79 4.83
C LYS A 396 -3.66 23.98 5.29
N GLN A 397 -4.06 24.17 6.55
CA GLN A 397 -5.28 23.58 7.14
C GLN A 397 -5.32 22.04 7.13
N ILE A 398 -4.16 21.37 7.07
CA ILE A 398 -4.08 19.90 7.08
C ILE A 398 -4.16 19.31 8.51
N ALA A 399 -3.84 20.10 9.53
CA ALA A 399 -3.76 19.65 10.93
C ALA A 399 -4.97 18.85 11.46
N PRO A 400 -6.25 19.16 11.14
CA PRO A 400 -7.37 18.37 11.62
C PRO A 400 -7.59 17.05 10.88
N VAL A 401 -7.08 16.92 9.64
CA VAL A 401 -7.32 15.74 8.80
C VAL A 401 -6.55 14.55 9.35
N PRO A 402 -7.21 13.42 9.67
CA PRO A 402 -6.53 12.22 10.14
C PRO A 402 -5.70 11.60 9.01
N ILE A 403 -4.41 11.40 9.28
CA ILE A 403 -3.46 10.77 8.36
C ILE A 403 -3.07 9.42 8.93
N ILE A 404 -3.57 8.37 8.31
CA ILE A 404 -3.34 6.98 8.70
C ILE A 404 -2.13 6.49 7.91
N VAL A 405 -1.13 5.97 8.62
CA VAL A 405 0.12 5.53 7.99
C VAL A 405 0.38 4.09 8.39
N GLU A 406 0.45 3.18 7.42
CA GLU A 406 0.93 1.83 7.70
C GLU A 406 2.43 1.89 7.94
N ALA A 407 2.88 1.41 9.10
CA ALA A 407 4.27 1.44 9.51
C ALA A 407 4.75 0.05 9.90
N SER A 408 5.95 -0.30 9.44
CA SER A 408 6.53 -1.62 9.60
C SER A 408 6.96 -1.92 11.03
N ASN A 409 7.42 -0.91 11.77
CA ASN A 409 8.04 -1.10 13.09
C ASN A 409 7.41 -0.16 14.13
N ALA A 410 7.39 -0.61 15.39
CA ALA A 410 6.92 0.20 16.52
C ALA A 410 7.74 1.49 16.71
N THR A 411 9.07 1.43 16.51
CA THR A 411 9.95 2.61 16.59
C THR A 411 9.62 3.65 15.52
N THR A 412 9.33 3.21 14.30
CA THR A 412 8.85 4.08 13.22
C THR A 412 7.52 4.72 13.62
N CYS A 413 6.60 3.97 14.23
CA CYS A 413 5.33 4.53 14.69
C CYS A 413 5.52 5.68 15.68
N GLU A 414 6.43 5.54 16.65
CA GLU A 414 6.74 6.60 17.62
C GLU A 414 7.34 7.84 16.95
N LEU A 415 8.27 7.64 16.01
CA LEU A 415 8.86 8.71 15.22
C LEU A 415 7.82 9.43 14.35
N LEU A 416 6.91 8.71 13.71
CA LEU A 416 5.83 9.29 12.91
C LEU A 416 4.85 10.09 13.79
N LYS A 417 4.52 9.60 15.00
CA LYS A 417 3.71 10.34 15.99
C LYS A 417 4.39 11.62 16.48
N SER A 418 5.73 11.68 16.46
CA SER A 418 6.49 12.85 16.90
C SER A 418 6.44 14.04 15.91
N ILE A 419 5.98 13.82 14.68
CA ILE A 419 5.91 14.85 13.65
C ILE A 419 4.82 15.87 13.99
N THR A 420 5.26 17.07 14.36
CA THR A 420 4.36 18.18 14.73
C THR A 420 3.60 18.73 13.52
N GLY A 421 2.38 19.22 13.74
CA GLY A 421 1.56 19.92 12.73
C GLY A 421 0.64 19.02 11.91
N LEU A 422 0.71 17.70 12.12
CA LEU A 422 -0.11 16.69 11.44
C LEU A 422 -0.82 15.80 12.47
N ASN A 423 -2.05 15.38 12.17
CA ASN A 423 -2.76 14.36 12.97
C ASN A 423 -2.43 12.96 12.44
N VAL A 424 -1.24 12.48 12.76
CA VAL A 424 -0.73 11.19 12.28
C VAL A 424 -1.16 10.05 13.21
N GLN A 425 -1.75 9.02 12.64
CA GLN A 425 -2.20 7.80 13.30
C GLN A 425 -1.48 6.61 12.65
N PRO A 426 -0.26 6.28 13.09
CA PRO A 426 0.45 5.15 12.52
C PRO A 426 -0.16 3.84 13.00
N VAL A 427 -0.36 2.92 12.07
CA VAL A 427 -0.85 1.56 12.31
C VAL A 427 0.34 0.61 12.15
N GLU A 428 0.73 -0.04 13.25
CA GLU A 428 1.84 -0.99 13.26
C GLU A 428 1.46 -2.26 12.49
N MET A 429 2.26 -2.62 11.49
CA MET A 429 2.07 -3.80 10.65
C MET A 429 2.61 -5.05 11.35
N VAL A 430 1.84 -5.56 12.31
CA VAL A 430 2.17 -6.74 13.14
C VAL A 430 1.84 -8.08 12.47
N ALA A 431 1.98 -8.17 11.15
CA ALA A 431 1.62 -9.37 10.38
C ALA A 431 2.35 -10.64 10.86
N SER A 432 3.63 -10.52 11.22
CA SER A 432 4.44 -11.61 11.77
C SER A 432 3.94 -12.10 13.13
N LYS A 433 3.56 -11.17 14.03
CA LYS A 433 3.03 -11.52 15.37
C LYS A 433 1.67 -12.22 15.25
N LEU A 434 0.77 -11.61 14.48
CA LEU A 434 -0.56 -12.15 14.20
C LEU A 434 -0.49 -13.53 13.53
N PHE A 435 0.49 -13.74 12.64
CA PHE A 435 0.72 -15.04 12.02
C PHE A 435 1.06 -16.09 13.08
N VAL A 436 2.01 -15.80 13.98
CA VAL A 436 2.41 -16.73 15.05
C VAL A 436 1.22 -17.07 15.96
N GLN A 437 0.48 -16.06 16.44
CA GLN A 437 -0.73 -16.26 17.24
C GLN A 437 -1.75 -17.19 16.53
N CYS A 438 -2.08 -16.89 15.27
CA CYS A 438 -3.05 -17.68 14.50
C CYS A 438 -2.51 -19.06 14.08
N SER A 439 -1.18 -19.25 14.05
CA SER A 439 -0.57 -20.54 13.70
C SER A 439 -0.66 -21.54 14.86
N ARG A 440 -0.70 -21.04 16.10
CA ARG A 440 -0.81 -21.84 17.32
C ARG A 440 -2.25 -22.15 17.66
N GLN A 441 -3.14 -21.15 17.61
CA GLN A 441 -4.56 -21.32 17.90
C GLN A 441 -5.39 -21.44 16.62
N LYS A 442 -5.88 -22.65 16.38
CA LYS A 442 -6.85 -22.92 15.31
C LYS A 442 -8.09 -22.04 15.48
N ASP A 443 -8.64 -21.56 14.37
CA ASP A 443 -9.84 -20.71 14.29
C ASP A 443 -9.72 -19.27 14.83
N LEU A 444 -8.62 -18.88 15.47
CA LEU A 444 -8.39 -17.51 15.94
C LEU A 444 -8.51 -16.46 14.82
N LEU A 445 -7.96 -16.77 13.64
CA LEU A 445 -8.09 -15.93 12.45
C LEU A 445 -9.56 -15.67 12.06
N LYS A 446 -10.46 -16.65 12.25
CA LYS A 446 -11.89 -16.48 11.94
C LYS A 446 -12.56 -15.51 12.93
N ILE A 447 -12.07 -15.42 14.15
CA ILE A 447 -12.54 -14.50 15.19
C ILE A 447 -12.11 -13.07 14.84
N TYR A 448 -10.83 -12.85 14.52
CA TYR A 448 -10.35 -11.55 14.03
C TYR A 448 -11.13 -11.08 12.80
N LYS A 449 -11.35 -11.95 11.81
CA LYS A 449 -12.17 -11.64 10.63
C LYS A 449 -13.62 -11.30 10.98
N HIS A 450 -14.16 -11.84 12.07
CA HIS A 450 -15.50 -11.52 12.53
C HIS A 450 -15.53 -10.13 13.18
N LEU A 451 -14.60 -9.84 14.09
CA LEU A 451 -14.53 -8.56 14.82
C LEU A 451 -14.19 -7.36 13.92
N LEU A 452 -13.57 -7.62 12.77
CA LEU A 452 -13.31 -6.63 11.72
C LEU A 452 -14.42 -6.54 10.67
N ASN A 453 -15.49 -7.32 10.77
CA ASN A 453 -16.58 -7.31 9.78
C ASN A 453 -17.75 -6.45 10.24
N GLN A 454 -17.93 -5.29 9.61
CA GLN A 454 -18.94 -4.28 9.94
C GLN A 454 -20.40 -4.76 9.89
N HIS A 455 -20.71 -5.87 9.21
CA HIS A 455 -22.05 -6.46 9.22
C HIS A 455 -22.32 -7.36 10.43
N LYS A 456 -21.31 -7.63 11.25
CA LYS A 456 -21.36 -8.51 12.42
C LYS A 456 -21.14 -7.71 13.71
N ASN A 457 -20.77 -8.39 14.79
CA ASN A 457 -20.37 -7.78 16.04
C ASN A 457 -18.91 -7.31 15.95
N VAL A 458 -18.68 -6.01 16.14
CA VAL A 458 -17.36 -5.37 16.02
C VAL A 458 -17.04 -4.57 17.28
N PHE A 459 -15.77 -4.20 17.46
CA PHE A 459 -15.39 -3.23 18.50
C PHE A 459 -15.94 -1.84 18.19
N ASN A 460 -16.61 -1.26 19.18
CA ASN A 460 -17.12 0.09 19.15
C ASN A 460 -16.72 0.80 20.45
N LEU A 461 -16.32 2.07 20.34
CA LEU A 461 -16.14 2.95 21.48
C LEU A 461 -17.43 3.73 21.71
N PHE A 462 -17.97 3.61 22.92
CA PHE A 462 -19.26 4.18 23.28
C PHE A 462 -19.09 5.15 24.45
N ARG A 463 -19.59 6.38 24.29
CA ARG A 463 -19.63 7.38 25.36
C ARG A 463 -21.06 7.77 25.64
N ARG A 464 -21.45 7.77 26.92
CA ARG A 464 -22.73 8.31 27.36
C ARG A 464 -22.59 8.99 28.72
N PRO A 465 -23.06 10.24 28.88
CA PRO A 465 -23.04 10.92 30.18
C PRO A 465 -23.86 10.18 31.25
N GLU A 466 -24.91 9.45 30.84
CA GLU A 466 -25.81 8.69 31.73
C GLU A 466 -25.12 7.58 32.55
N LEU A 467 -23.89 7.19 32.17
CA LEU A 467 -23.14 6.12 32.82
C LEU A 467 -22.09 6.67 33.82
N GLU A 468 -21.99 7.99 33.95
CA GLU A 468 -21.07 8.63 34.88
C GLU A 468 -21.38 8.27 36.34
N GLY A 469 -20.33 7.99 37.12
CA GLY A 469 -20.44 7.64 38.53
C GLY A 469 -21.04 6.26 38.80
N MET A 470 -21.38 5.49 37.76
CA MET A 470 -21.75 4.08 37.91
C MET A 470 -20.49 3.22 38.10
N LYS A 471 -20.63 2.11 38.85
CA LYS A 471 -19.57 1.10 38.94
C LYS A 471 -19.49 0.29 37.65
N TYR A 472 -18.28 -0.12 37.27
CA TYR A 472 -18.05 -0.93 36.07
C TYR A 472 -18.90 -2.21 36.06
N MET A 473 -19.01 -2.91 37.19
CA MET A 473 -19.83 -4.12 37.32
C MET A 473 -21.30 -3.87 36.98
N ASP A 474 -21.87 -2.77 37.47
CA ASP A 474 -23.28 -2.42 37.23
C ASP A 474 -23.51 -2.14 35.75
N VAL A 475 -22.59 -1.43 35.10
CA VAL A 475 -22.65 -1.14 33.67
C VAL A 475 -22.55 -2.42 32.84
N ARG A 476 -21.60 -3.30 33.17
CA ARG A 476 -21.39 -4.60 32.50
C ARG A 476 -22.64 -5.49 32.58
N ARG A 477 -23.27 -5.57 33.75
CA ARG A 477 -24.48 -6.38 33.95
C ARG A 477 -25.74 -5.76 33.34
N LYS A 478 -25.80 -4.44 33.23
CA LYS A 478 -26.96 -3.69 32.70
C LYS A 478 -27.05 -3.74 31.17
N ILE A 479 -25.92 -3.91 30.47
CA ILE A 479 -25.87 -3.93 29.00
C ILE A 479 -26.02 -5.37 28.50
N HIS A 480 -27.25 -5.79 28.18
CA HIS A 480 -27.50 -7.14 27.63
C HIS A 480 -27.21 -7.25 26.12
N ASP A 481 -27.45 -6.16 25.37
CA ASP A 481 -27.36 -6.13 23.90
C ASP A 481 -25.92 -6.15 23.34
N ALA A 482 -24.91 -5.94 24.18
CA ALA A 482 -23.49 -5.87 23.80
C ALA A 482 -22.61 -6.51 24.87
N VAL A 483 -21.40 -6.91 24.51
CA VAL A 483 -20.39 -7.33 25.50
C VAL A 483 -19.55 -6.11 25.87
N VAL A 484 -19.48 -5.78 27.16
CA VAL A 484 -18.58 -4.73 27.66
C VAL A 484 -17.21 -5.34 27.86
N CYS A 485 -16.22 -4.82 27.12
CA CYS A 485 -14.86 -5.37 27.11
C CYS A 485 -13.86 -4.59 27.96
N GLY A 486 -14.17 -3.35 28.32
CA GLY A 486 -13.23 -2.52 29.08
C GLY A 486 -13.56 -1.03 29.06
N ILE A 487 -12.68 -0.26 29.69
CA ILE A 487 -12.76 1.20 29.78
C ILE A 487 -11.59 1.80 28.98
N PHE A 488 -11.91 2.69 28.05
CA PHE A 488 -10.96 3.50 27.31
C PHE A 488 -10.83 4.87 27.99
N ARG A 489 -9.64 5.14 28.55
CA ARG A 489 -9.34 6.34 29.33
C ARG A 489 -7.99 6.90 28.92
N SER A 490 -7.91 8.21 28.70
CA SER A 490 -6.65 8.92 28.39
C SER A 490 -5.86 8.32 27.22
N GLY A 491 -6.55 7.82 26.19
CA GLY A 491 -5.92 7.24 25.01
C GLY A 491 -5.40 5.81 25.18
N LYS A 492 -5.70 5.14 26.31
CA LYS A 492 -5.36 3.73 26.54
C LYS A 492 -6.61 2.91 26.84
N ILE A 493 -6.59 1.64 26.46
CA ILE A 493 -7.65 0.69 26.78
C ILE A 493 -7.26 -0.09 28.04
N HIS A 494 -8.24 -0.28 28.93
CA HIS A 494 -8.12 -1.14 30.10
C HIS A 494 -9.20 -2.23 30.00
N PHE A 495 -8.83 -3.47 29.67
CA PHE A 495 -9.77 -4.58 29.51
C PHE A 495 -10.30 -5.11 30.84
N HIS A 496 -9.47 -5.08 31.89
CA HIS A 496 -9.78 -5.62 33.22
C HIS A 496 -9.83 -4.55 34.31
N PRO A 497 -10.71 -3.53 34.21
CA PRO A 497 -10.88 -2.56 35.28
C PRO A 497 -11.45 -3.24 36.53
N SER A 498 -11.24 -2.62 37.70
CA SER A 498 -11.84 -3.13 38.94
C SER A 498 -13.36 -3.06 38.86
N GLU A 499 -14.06 -4.08 39.38
CA GLU A 499 -15.53 -4.11 39.38
C GLU A 499 -16.16 -2.91 40.09
N GLU A 500 -15.46 -2.34 41.07
CA GLU A 500 -15.87 -1.16 41.84
C GLU A 500 -15.44 0.17 41.22
N GLU A 501 -14.65 0.13 40.14
CA GLU A 501 -14.14 1.35 39.50
C GLU A 501 -15.29 2.17 38.93
N LEU A 502 -15.28 3.47 39.24
CA LEU A 502 -16.29 4.41 38.79
C LEU A 502 -15.92 4.97 37.41
N LEU A 503 -16.91 5.03 36.53
CA LEU A 503 -16.76 5.67 35.22
C LEU A 503 -16.72 7.19 35.38
N LYS A 504 -15.73 7.82 34.74
CA LYS A 504 -15.58 9.28 34.65
C LYS A 504 -16.27 9.81 33.40
N GLU A 505 -16.61 11.09 33.39
CA GLU A 505 -17.28 11.75 32.26
C GLU A 505 -16.51 11.59 30.92
N THR A 506 -15.17 11.60 30.97
CA THR A 506 -14.29 11.47 29.79
C THR A 506 -14.12 10.04 29.29
N ASP A 507 -14.53 9.05 30.07
CA ASP A 507 -14.30 7.65 29.75
C ASP A 507 -15.21 7.19 28.60
N LYS A 508 -14.68 6.29 27.78
CA LYS A 508 -15.44 5.58 26.75
C LYS A 508 -15.45 4.11 27.11
N LEU A 509 -16.56 3.43 26.86
CA LEU A 509 -16.67 1.98 27.02
C LEU A 509 -16.31 1.30 25.71
N LEU A 510 -15.47 0.28 25.79
CA LEU A 510 -15.23 -0.61 24.67
C LEU A 510 -16.30 -1.70 24.66
N LEU A 511 -17.06 -1.78 23.58
CA LEU A 511 -18.17 -2.72 23.42
C LEU A 511 -17.98 -3.57 22.17
N ILE A 512 -18.29 -4.87 22.25
CA ILE A 512 -18.53 -5.70 21.08
C ILE A 512 -20.03 -5.73 20.79
N ALA A 513 -20.41 -5.12 19.67
CA ALA A 513 -21.79 -4.94 19.28
C ALA A 513 -21.93 -4.74 17.76
N PRO A 514 -23.12 -4.93 17.17
CA PRO A 514 -23.32 -4.56 15.78
C PRO A 514 -23.35 -3.03 15.66
N VAL A 515 -22.83 -2.48 14.56
CA VAL A 515 -22.90 -1.04 14.29
C VAL A 515 -24.36 -0.61 14.15
N ARG A 516 -24.88 0.16 15.10
CA ARG A 516 -26.25 0.69 15.11
C ARG A 516 -26.24 2.19 14.76
N GLY A 517 -27.12 2.59 13.84
CA GLY A 517 -27.30 3.98 13.44
C GLY A 517 -28.12 4.80 14.45
N MET A 518 -28.13 6.13 14.26
CA MET A 518 -28.76 7.14 15.12
C MET A 518 -30.26 6.92 15.44
N LYS A 519 -30.99 6.09 14.69
CA LYS A 519 -32.47 6.00 14.74
C LYS A 519 -33.08 5.03 15.78
N ARG A 520 -32.30 4.38 16.64
CA ARG A 520 -32.84 3.56 17.73
C ARG A 520 -32.13 3.91 19.04
N PRO A 521 -32.84 3.96 20.18
CA PRO A 521 -32.20 4.24 21.46
C PRO A 521 -31.09 3.22 21.68
N GLN A 522 -29.86 3.73 21.66
CA GLN A 522 -28.64 2.96 21.88
C GLN A 522 -28.80 2.28 23.23
N TYR A 523 -28.66 0.95 23.24
CA TYR A 523 -28.60 0.04 24.39
C TYR A 523 -29.51 0.41 25.58
N ARG A 524 -30.58 -0.38 25.83
CA ARG A 524 -31.52 -0.17 26.96
C ARG A 524 -30.78 -0.20 28.31
N ALA A 525 -30.25 0.93 28.75
CA ALA A 525 -29.97 1.17 30.15
C ALA A 525 -31.30 1.53 30.79
N LEU A 526 -31.92 0.59 31.52
CA LEU A 526 -33.13 0.87 32.28
C LEU A 526 -32.86 2.04 33.26
N SER A 527 -33.66 3.09 33.16
CA SER A 527 -33.69 4.18 34.13
C SER A 527 -34.15 3.61 35.47
N VAL A 528 -33.37 3.83 36.53
CA VAL A 528 -33.80 3.58 37.91
C VAL A 528 -35.01 4.48 38.16
N ARG A 529 -36.18 3.90 38.46
CA ARG A 529 -37.24 4.65 39.15
C ARG A 529 -36.67 5.04 40.51
N LYS A 530 -36.36 6.32 40.69
CA LYS A 530 -36.20 6.92 42.03
C LYS A 530 -37.56 6.87 42.71
N GLU A 531 -37.86 5.79 43.42
CA GLU A 531 -38.89 5.85 44.45
C GLU A 531 -38.33 6.67 45.61
N THR A 532 -38.65 7.95 45.56
CA THR A 532 -38.42 8.89 46.65
C THR A 532 -39.46 8.59 47.71
N GLN A 533 -38.99 8.39 48.94
CA GLN A 533 -39.79 8.21 50.15
C GLN A 533 -40.98 9.17 50.20
N THR A 534 -42.19 8.62 50.22
CA THR A 534 -43.33 9.23 50.91
C THR A 534 -44.03 8.15 51.70
N LEU A 535 -44.10 8.36 53.02
CA LEU A 535 -44.86 7.55 53.96
C LEU A 535 -46.34 7.54 53.58
N SER A 536 -46.92 6.36 53.39
CA SER A 536 -48.28 6.08 53.87
C SER A 536 -48.47 4.59 54.11
N ARG A 537 -48.75 4.28 55.37
CA ARG A 537 -49.09 2.98 55.97
C ARG A 537 -50.29 2.30 55.29
N ASN A 538 -50.26 0.97 55.31
CA ASN A 538 -51.36 0.00 55.24
C ASN A 538 -51.79 -0.50 53.84
N SER A 539 -51.26 -1.66 53.46
CA SER A 539 -52.06 -2.79 52.94
C SER A 539 -51.19 -4.04 52.86
N GLU A 540 -51.69 -5.15 53.39
CA GLU A 540 -51.03 -6.46 53.47
C GLU A 540 -50.53 -7.01 52.11
N PRO A 541 -49.47 -7.83 52.10
CA PRO A 541 -48.93 -8.41 50.87
C PRO A 541 -49.80 -9.60 50.42
N ARG A 542 -50.41 -9.49 49.23
CA ARG A 542 -50.84 -10.68 48.49
C ARG A 542 -49.64 -11.26 47.76
N GLU A 543 -49.30 -12.47 48.14
CA GLU A 543 -48.35 -13.36 47.48
C GLU A 543 -48.65 -13.49 45.98
N GLY A 544 -47.58 -13.50 45.18
CA GLY A 544 -47.65 -13.93 43.79
C GLY A 544 -47.02 -12.98 42.78
N GLN A 545 -45.69 -12.83 42.80
CA GLN A 545 -44.85 -12.73 41.59
C GLN A 545 -43.37 -12.84 41.97
N GLY A 546 -42.71 -13.83 41.39
CA GLY A 546 -41.46 -14.43 41.86
C GLY A 546 -40.27 -13.49 41.91
N SER A 547 -39.73 -13.38 43.12
CA SER A 547 -38.35 -13.02 43.41
C SER A 547 -37.38 -13.82 42.53
N PHE A 548 -36.39 -13.14 41.96
CA PHE A 548 -35.16 -13.78 41.48
C PHE A 548 -34.65 -14.70 42.59
N ASN A 549 -34.70 -16.01 42.34
CA ASN A 549 -34.47 -17.04 43.35
C ASN A 549 -33.07 -16.89 43.96
N MET A 550 -33.05 -16.62 45.26
CA MET A 550 -31.91 -16.58 46.16
C MET A 550 -31.39 -17.99 46.51
N ALA A 551 -31.90 -19.03 45.84
CA ALA A 551 -31.62 -20.44 46.11
C ALA A 551 -30.50 -21.05 45.24
N THR A 552 -30.12 -20.41 44.12
CA THR A 552 -28.93 -20.79 43.32
C THR A 552 -27.64 -20.15 43.83
N THR A 553 -27.73 -19.23 44.79
CA THR A 553 -26.59 -18.43 45.25
C THR A 553 -25.61 -19.24 46.10
N MET A 554 -26.05 -20.25 46.86
CA MET A 554 -25.17 -21.04 47.76
C MET A 554 -24.29 -22.07 47.01
N ASP A 555 -24.80 -22.71 45.96
CA ASP A 555 -24.01 -23.62 45.09
C ASP A 555 -23.07 -22.84 44.15
N ASN A 556 -23.46 -21.62 43.79
CA ASN A 556 -22.60 -20.70 43.04
C ASN A 556 -21.48 -20.15 43.93
N GLU A 557 -21.73 -19.75 45.18
CA GLU A 557 -20.71 -19.27 46.11
C GLU A 557 -19.66 -20.33 46.45
N THR A 558 -20.07 -21.58 46.68
CA THR A 558 -19.13 -22.69 46.93
C THR A 558 -18.27 -23.04 45.71
N ARG A 559 -18.79 -22.87 44.48
CA ARG A 559 -18.02 -23.00 43.23
C ARG A 559 -17.15 -21.76 42.92
N LEU A 560 -17.63 -20.56 43.22
CA LEU A 560 -16.92 -19.28 43.15
C LEU A 560 -15.67 -19.30 44.05
N ASN A 561 -15.76 -19.93 45.21
CA ASN A 561 -14.65 -20.07 46.15
C ASN A 561 -13.54 -21.02 45.66
N ASN A 562 -13.82 -21.89 44.69
CA ASN A 562 -12.82 -22.77 44.06
C ASN A 562 -12.10 -22.10 42.89
N ILE A 563 -12.47 -20.86 42.52
CA ILE A 563 -11.82 -20.11 41.45
C ILE A 563 -10.81 -19.16 42.08
N VAL A 564 -9.54 -19.38 41.74
CA VAL A 564 -8.37 -18.68 42.30
C VAL A 564 -8.42 -17.18 41.94
N LYS A 565 -8.47 -16.31 42.94
CA LYS A 565 -8.42 -14.84 42.76
C LYS A 565 -6.97 -14.36 42.62
N ARG A 566 -6.72 -13.50 41.62
CA ARG A 566 -5.39 -12.99 41.24
C ARG A 566 -4.98 -11.68 41.96
N PRO A 567 -3.67 -11.42 42.22
CA PRO A 567 -3.10 -10.11 42.60
C PRO A 567 -2.78 -9.18 41.40
N LEU A 568 -2.69 -7.85 41.62
CA LEU A 568 -2.83 -6.77 40.60
C LEU A 568 -1.74 -6.58 39.51
N LYS A 569 -0.68 -7.39 39.42
CA LYS A 569 0.45 -7.09 38.50
C LYS A 569 0.38 -7.85 37.17
N SER A 570 0.72 -7.15 36.07
CA SER A 570 0.92 -7.69 34.72
C SER A 570 2.29 -8.36 34.59
N LEU A 571 2.38 -9.48 33.89
CA LEU A 571 3.61 -10.27 33.68
C LEU A 571 3.79 -10.64 32.20
N SER A 572 5.02 -10.96 31.80
CA SER A 572 5.29 -11.60 30.50
C SER A 572 4.57 -12.96 30.40
N LYS A 573 4.13 -13.32 29.18
CA LYS A 573 3.32 -14.54 28.94
C LYS A 573 4.06 -15.82 29.28
N SER A 574 5.32 -15.91 28.90
CA SER A 574 6.31 -16.78 29.52
C SER A 574 7.02 -16.00 30.64
N SER A 575 6.56 -16.17 31.86
CA SER A 575 7.26 -15.68 33.06
C SER A 575 7.69 -16.89 33.88
N ASP A 576 8.58 -16.70 34.86
CA ASP A 576 9.04 -17.79 35.74
C ASP A 576 7.87 -18.51 36.46
N TYR A 577 6.69 -17.88 36.50
CA TYR A 577 5.45 -18.40 37.09
C TYR A 577 4.53 -19.13 36.10
N MET A 578 4.75 -19.00 34.79
CA MET A 578 3.98 -19.65 33.71
C MET A 578 4.92 -20.19 32.63
N LEU A 579 5.17 -21.49 32.66
CA LEU A 579 5.85 -22.18 31.59
C LEU A 579 4.86 -22.39 30.45
N GLY A 580 5.12 -21.78 29.29
CA GLY A 580 4.35 -22.04 28.07
C GLY A 580 4.43 -23.51 27.65
N PRO A 581 3.58 -23.97 26.72
CA PRO A 581 3.67 -25.34 26.21
C PRO A 581 5.02 -25.56 25.53
N LYS A 582 5.57 -26.76 25.69
CA LYS A 582 6.78 -27.19 24.98
C LYS A 582 6.37 -27.64 23.58
N GLU A 583 6.83 -26.96 22.55
CA GLU A 583 6.47 -27.27 21.15
C GLU A 583 7.72 -27.40 20.27
N CYS A 584 7.59 -28.17 19.18
CA CYS A 584 8.58 -28.24 18.11
C CYS A 584 7.99 -27.61 16.85
N VAL A 585 8.60 -26.53 16.37
CA VAL A 585 8.11 -25.77 15.21
C VAL A 585 9.10 -25.89 14.06
N LEU A 586 8.63 -26.35 12.91
CA LEU A 586 9.38 -26.32 11.64
C LEU A 586 8.89 -25.15 10.79
N ILE A 587 9.74 -24.15 10.61
CA ILE A 587 9.51 -23.03 9.69
C ILE A 587 10.15 -23.37 8.35
N VAL A 588 9.32 -23.39 7.30
CA VAL A 588 9.72 -23.64 5.91
C VAL A 588 9.64 -22.33 5.14
N GLY A 589 10.81 -21.84 4.71
CA GLY A 589 10.99 -20.55 4.05
C GLY A 589 11.74 -19.54 4.92
N TRP A 590 12.17 -18.45 4.29
CA TRP A 590 12.87 -17.35 4.95
C TRP A 590 12.46 -16.02 4.33
N ARG A 591 11.83 -15.14 5.10
CA ARG A 591 11.49 -13.77 4.68
C ARG A 591 12.08 -12.73 5.63
N PRO A 592 12.11 -11.45 5.26
CA PRO A 592 12.32 -10.37 6.22
C PRO A 592 11.35 -10.47 7.42
N LYS A 593 11.78 -10.04 8.61
CA LYS A 593 11.05 -10.15 9.91
C LYS A 593 10.75 -11.56 10.44
N VAL A 594 11.37 -12.63 9.89
CA VAL A 594 11.36 -13.95 10.57
C VAL A 594 11.92 -13.88 11.99
N THR A 595 12.85 -12.96 12.26
CA THR A 595 13.35 -12.70 13.62
C THR A 595 12.25 -12.25 14.60
N GLU A 596 11.26 -11.49 14.14
CA GLU A 596 10.10 -11.12 14.95
C GLU A 596 9.22 -12.33 15.23
N MET A 597 9.01 -13.21 14.24
CA MET A 597 8.29 -14.47 14.45
C MET A 597 8.98 -15.35 15.49
N ILE A 598 10.31 -15.45 15.46
CA ILE A 598 11.08 -16.24 16.44
C ILE A 598 10.94 -15.65 17.85
N ARG A 599 11.06 -14.32 18.01
CA ARG A 599 10.83 -13.65 19.30
C ARG A 599 9.42 -13.89 19.81
N GLU A 600 8.46 -13.85 18.90
CA GLU A 600 7.07 -14.09 19.21
C GLU A 600 6.85 -15.54 19.69
N TYR A 601 7.43 -16.54 19.02
CA TYR A 601 7.43 -17.92 19.52
C TYR A 601 8.09 -18.03 20.90
N ASP A 602 9.22 -17.35 21.15
CA ASP A 602 9.89 -17.37 22.46
C ASP A 602 9.03 -16.78 23.59
N ASN A 603 8.20 -15.78 23.28
CA ASN A 603 7.25 -15.19 24.24
C ASN A 603 6.13 -16.15 24.63
N TYR A 604 5.74 -17.08 23.75
CA TYR A 604 4.64 -18.02 24.00
C TYR A 604 5.08 -19.40 24.47
N LEU A 605 6.20 -19.90 23.95
CA LEU A 605 6.64 -21.28 24.16
C LEU A 605 7.39 -21.42 25.48
N GLY A 606 7.28 -22.61 26.09
CA GLY A 606 8.03 -22.96 27.29
C GLY A 606 9.46 -23.41 27.01
N PRO A 607 10.30 -23.50 28.06
CA PRO A 607 11.69 -23.90 27.93
C PRO A 607 11.83 -25.32 27.38
N GLY A 608 12.81 -25.49 26.50
CA GLY A 608 13.05 -26.76 25.79
C GLY A 608 12.31 -26.87 24.46
N SER A 609 11.58 -25.84 24.05
CA SER A 609 10.99 -25.76 22.71
C SER A 609 12.06 -25.55 21.64
N THR A 610 11.81 -26.07 20.43
CA THR A 610 12.78 -26.01 19.33
C THR A 610 12.14 -25.45 18.08
N VAL A 611 12.83 -24.51 17.41
CA VAL A 611 12.43 -23.96 16.11
C VAL A 611 13.48 -24.36 15.08
N GLU A 612 13.11 -25.22 14.13
CA GLU A 612 13.98 -25.56 12.99
C GLU A 612 13.56 -24.77 11.74
N ILE A 613 14.53 -24.18 11.04
CA ILE A 613 14.28 -23.34 9.86
C ILE A 613 14.90 -23.96 8.61
N LEU A 614 14.06 -24.35 7.65
CA LEU A 614 14.45 -24.84 6.32
C LEU A 614 14.28 -23.73 5.28
N SER A 615 15.36 -23.35 4.60
CA SER A 615 15.32 -22.36 3.51
C SER A 615 16.52 -22.53 2.57
N GLU A 616 16.38 -22.05 1.33
CA GLU A 616 17.46 -21.96 0.35
C GLU A 616 18.51 -20.91 0.75
N THR A 617 18.10 -19.90 1.53
CA THR A 617 19.00 -18.82 1.97
C THR A 617 20.21 -19.40 2.72
N PRO A 618 21.46 -19.02 2.36
CA PRO A 618 22.66 -19.51 3.02
C PRO A 618 22.67 -19.22 4.53
N ILE A 619 23.21 -20.15 5.34
CA ILE A 619 23.27 -19.98 6.81
C ILE A 619 24.03 -18.71 7.20
N LYS A 620 25.08 -18.32 6.47
CA LYS A 620 25.86 -17.11 6.76
C LYS A 620 25.01 -15.84 6.75
N GLU A 621 24.10 -15.72 5.80
CA GLU A 621 23.19 -14.58 5.70
C GLU A 621 22.14 -14.63 6.82
N ARG A 622 21.57 -15.82 7.08
CA ARG A 622 20.59 -16.02 8.16
C ARG A 622 21.16 -15.71 9.55
N SER A 623 22.37 -16.20 9.83
CA SER A 623 23.10 -15.97 11.08
C SER A 623 23.68 -14.57 11.21
N SER A 624 23.89 -13.84 10.12
CA SER A 624 24.21 -12.41 10.20
C SER A 624 23.00 -11.57 10.69
N ILE A 625 21.78 -12.00 10.35
CA ILE A 625 20.54 -11.33 10.73
C ILE A 625 20.06 -11.80 12.12
N ILE A 626 20.11 -13.11 12.36
CA ILE A 626 20.01 -13.71 13.70
C ILE A 626 21.37 -13.53 14.36
N ASN A 627 21.65 -12.28 14.75
CA ASN A 627 22.86 -11.97 15.51
C ASN A 627 23.03 -12.99 16.66
N PRO A 628 24.25 -13.37 17.05
CA PRO A 628 24.47 -14.16 18.27
C PRO A 628 23.82 -13.52 19.51
N LEU A 629 23.60 -12.19 19.47
CA LEU A 629 22.79 -11.45 20.44
C LEU A 629 21.32 -11.92 20.52
N LEU A 630 20.66 -12.21 19.39
CA LEU A 630 19.28 -12.70 19.41
C LEU A 630 19.22 -14.07 20.09
N GLN A 631 20.15 -14.97 19.77
CA GLN A 631 20.19 -16.29 20.39
C GLN A 631 20.46 -16.22 21.90
N SER A 632 21.22 -15.21 22.35
CA SER A 632 21.38 -14.91 23.78
C SER A 632 20.18 -14.22 24.45
N GLN A 633 19.28 -13.63 23.66
CA GLN A 633 18.05 -12.99 24.14
C GLN A 633 16.89 -13.97 24.29
N LEU A 634 16.89 -15.08 23.53
CA LEU A 634 15.87 -16.12 23.61
C LEU A 634 15.99 -16.88 24.93
N LYS A 635 14.87 -17.03 25.65
CA LYS A 635 14.84 -17.68 26.96
C LYS A 635 14.37 -19.13 26.87
N ASN A 636 13.43 -19.41 25.97
CA ASN A 636 12.66 -20.65 25.95
C ASN A 636 12.96 -21.52 24.73
N VAL A 637 13.24 -20.86 23.58
CA VAL A 637 13.33 -21.51 22.27
C VAL A 637 14.78 -21.66 21.80
N LYS A 638 15.13 -22.87 21.36
CA LYS A 638 16.37 -23.13 20.64
C LYS A 638 16.15 -23.14 19.13
N VAL A 639 16.85 -22.26 18.41
CA VAL A 639 16.76 -22.16 16.94
C VAL A 639 17.85 -23.00 16.25
N THR A 640 17.46 -23.83 15.29
CA THR A 640 18.35 -24.60 14.41
C THR A 640 18.11 -24.23 12.93
N HIS A 641 19.15 -24.32 12.11
CA HIS A 641 19.11 -23.91 10.71
C HIS A 641 19.50 -25.06 9.78
N ARG A 642 18.73 -25.23 8.70
CA ARG A 642 19.02 -26.15 7.61
C ARG A 642 18.94 -25.44 6.27
N VAL A 643 19.89 -25.72 5.38
CA VAL A 643 19.89 -25.20 3.99
C VAL A 643 19.25 -26.26 3.09
N GLY A 644 18.30 -25.84 2.26
CA GLY A 644 17.68 -26.73 1.29
C GLY A 644 16.44 -26.14 0.66
N CYS A 645 16.09 -26.62 -0.54
CA CYS A 645 14.94 -26.17 -1.31
C CYS A 645 13.61 -26.69 -0.71
N PRO A 646 12.70 -25.80 -0.24
CA PRO A 646 11.38 -26.19 0.26
C PRO A 646 10.48 -26.90 -0.76
N LEU A 647 10.74 -26.69 -2.05
CA LEU A 647 9.96 -27.27 -3.14
C LEU A 647 10.42 -28.70 -3.49
N ASN A 648 11.59 -29.11 -2.99
CA ASN A 648 12.12 -30.45 -3.22
C ASN A 648 11.54 -31.44 -2.19
N TYR A 649 10.91 -32.51 -2.69
CA TYR A 649 10.31 -33.56 -1.87
C TYR A 649 11.32 -34.24 -0.93
N ASP A 650 12.51 -34.61 -1.42
CA ASP A 650 13.48 -35.38 -0.63
C ASP A 650 14.04 -34.53 0.51
N THR A 651 14.41 -33.27 0.22
CA THR A 651 14.91 -32.32 1.22
C THR A 651 13.88 -32.02 2.30
N LEU A 652 12.62 -31.77 1.91
CA LEU A 652 11.54 -31.50 2.86
C LEU A 652 11.23 -32.74 3.70
N LYS A 653 11.22 -33.92 3.08
CA LYS A 653 11.01 -35.21 3.77
C LYS A 653 12.09 -35.46 4.81
N GLU A 654 13.36 -35.38 4.43
CA GLU A 654 14.47 -35.57 5.36
C GLU A 654 14.38 -34.61 6.53
N THR A 655 14.01 -33.35 6.28
CA THR A 655 13.87 -32.35 7.33
C THR A 655 12.74 -32.69 8.30
N ILE A 656 11.53 -32.99 7.80
CA ILE A 656 10.38 -33.34 8.65
C ILE A 656 10.68 -34.58 9.51
N ILE A 657 11.30 -35.60 8.92
CA ILE A 657 11.67 -36.82 9.65
C ILE A 657 12.72 -36.51 10.72
N ASN A 658 13.79 -35.79 10.38
CA ASN A 658 14.85 -35.45 11.33
C ASN A 658 14.34 -34.61 12.50
N VAL A 659 13.46 -33.62 12.23
CA VAL A 659 12.83 -32.81 13.27
C VAL A 659 12.00 -33.69 14.19
N ARG A 660 11.17 -34.59 13.64
CA ARG A 660 10.39 -35.52 14.46
C ARG A 660 11.27 -36.46 15.26
N GLU A 661 12.38 -36.94 14.71
CA GLU A 661 13.33 -37.82 15.39
C GLU A 661 14.08 -37.12 16.51
N SER A 662 14.50 -35.87 16.31
CA SER A 662 15.10 -35.06 17.37
C SER A 662 14.13 -34.81 18.54
N ALA A 663 12.82 -34.77 18.25
CA ALA A 663 11.77 -34.66 19.25
C ALA A 663 11.38 -35.99 19.93
N LYS A 664 11.78 -37.17 19.40
CA LYS A 664 11.39 -38.49 19.94
C LYS A 664 11.89 -38.75 21.37
N SER A 665 12.88 -38.01 21.86
CA SER A 665 13.35 -38.12 23.25
C SER A 665 12.26 -37.76 24.27
N ASP A 666 11.28 -36.93 23.88
CA ASP A 666 10.07 -36.62 24.63
C ASP A 666 8.85 -36.88 23.74
N LYS A 667 8.25 -38.08 23.80
CA LYS A 667 7.15 -38.52 22.92
C LYS A 667 5.90 -37.62 22.93
N GLU A 668 5.80 -36.68 23.85
CA GLU A 668 4.65 -35.78 24.04
C GLU A 668 4.80 -34.41 23.38
N VAL A 669 5.95 -34.06 22.78
CA VAL A 669 6.12 -32.74 22.16
C VAL A 669 5.37 -32.65 20.81
N PRO A 670 4.39 -31.75 20.67
CA PRO A 670 3.70 -31.54 19.40
C PRO A 670 4.61 -30.93 18.34
N LEU A 671 4.39 -31.34 17.09
CA LEU A 671 5.07 -30.80 15.92
C LEU A 671 4.12 -29.87 15.17
N SER A 672 4.53 -28.64 14.94
CA SER A 672 3.84 -27.65 14.10
C SER A 672 4.71 -27.33 12.88
N ILE A 673 4.12 -27.34 11.68
CA ILE A 673 4.80 -27.00 10.43
C ILE A 673 4.19 -25.72 9.86
N VAL A 674 5.05 -24.73 9.65
CA VAL A 674 4.71 -23.40 9.22
C VAL A 674 5.39 -23.10 7.88
N VAL A 675 4.61 -22.78 6.86
CA VAL A 675 5.12 -22.48 5.51
C VAL A 675 4.97 -21.00 5.22
N ILE A 676 6.10 -20.31 5.10
CA ILE A 676 6.22 -18.88 4.80
C ILE A 676 6.97 -18.67 3.48
N SER A 677 6.89 -17.46 2.92
CA SER A 677 7.55 -17.18 1.64
C SER A 677 9.07 -17.19 1.83
N ASP A 678 9.79 -17.79 0.88
CA ASP A 678 11.25 -17.64 0.80
C ASP A 678 11.61 -16.34 0.05
N ARG A 679 12.79 -15.78 0.32
CA ARG A 679 13.23 -14.46 -0.20
C ARG A 679 13.17 -14.42 -1.72
N ASP A 680 13.58 -15.50 -2.37
CA ASP A 680 13.66 -15.60 -3.83
C ASP A 680 12.28 -15.65 -4.50
N TRP A 681 11.21 -15.89 -3.74
CA TRP A 681 9.84 -15.97 -4.26
C TRP A 681 9.20 -14.59 -4.47
N PHE A 682 9.81 -13.52 -3.94
CA PHE A 682 9.37 -12.14 -4.14
C PHE A 682 9.82 -11.55 -5.49
N VAL A 683 10.66 -12.25 -6.26
CA VAL A 683 11.09 -11.83 -7.60
C VAL A 683 9.99 -12.18 -8.62
N GLY A 684 8.82 -11.54 -8.50
CA GLY A 684 7.67 -11.81 -9.39
C GLY A 684 6.34 -11.23 -8.90
N ASP A 685 5.25 -11.61 -9.56
CA ASP A 685 3.88 -11.29 -9.13
C ASP A 685 3.57 -11.96 -7.79
N ALA A 686 2.92 -11.27 -6.86
CA ALA A 686 2.53 -11.80 -5.55
C ALA A 686 1.71 -13.10 -5.67
N ALA A 687 0.93 -13.23 -6.74
CA ALA A 687 0.16 -14.44 -7.05
C ALA A 687 1.04 -15.67 -7.34
N GLN A 688 2.30 -15.49 -7.73
CA GLN A 688 3.24 -16.60 -7.97
C GLN A 688 3.80 -17.15 -6.65
N ALA A 689 4.14 -16.27 -5.71
CA ALA A 689 4.59 -16.66 -4.37
C ALA A 689 3.51 -17.49 -3.64
N ASP A 690 2.25 -17.06 -3.70
CA ASP A 690 1.12 -17.78 -3.10
C ASP A 690 0.92 -19.19 -3.69
N LYS A 691 1.22 -19.40 -4.98
CA LYS A 691 1.17 -20.74 -5.60
C LYS A 691 2.29 -21.64 -5.09
N GLN A 692 3.49 -21.11 -4.88
CA GLN A 692 4.62 -21.86 -4.33
C GLN A 692 4.35 -22.24 -2.87
N LEU A 693 3.83 -21.30 -2.08
CA LEU A 693 3.36 -21.54 -0.71
C LEU A 693 2.32 -22.66 -0.63
N ALA A 694 1.29 -22.57 -1.46
CA ALA A 694 0.25 -23.60 -1.57
C ALA A 694 0.82 -24.97 -1.94
N TYR A 695 1.76 -25.00 -2.90
CA TYR A 695 2.42 -26.24 -3.31
C TYR A 695 3.24 -26.86 -2.17
N THR A 696 4.07 -26.08 -1.49
CA THR A 696 4.89 -26.56 -0.35
C THR A 696 4.01 -27.04 0.81
N LEU A 697 2.89 -26.36 1.09
CA LEU A 697 1.94 -26.78 2.11
C LEU A 697 1.34 -28.17 1.79
N LEU A 698 0.88 -28.36 0.55
CA LEU A 698 0.34 -29.65 0.08
C LEU A 698 1.41 -30.75 0.04
N LEU A 699 2.65 -30.39 -0.30
CA LEU A 699 3.79 -31.31 -0.30
C LEU A 699 4.12 -31.79 1.12
N ALA A 700 4.15 -30.87 2.09
CA ALA A 700 4.36 -31.18 3.50
C ALA A 700 3.25 -32.10 4.04
N GLU A 701 1.98 -31.83 3.71
CA GLU A 701 0.85 -32.69 4.08
C GLU A 701 1.03 -34.11 3.56
N ASN A 702 1.35 -34.25 2.26
CA ASN A 702 1.53 -35.54 1.61
C ASN A 702 2.70 -36.33 2.24
N ILE A 703 3.81 -35.67 2.54
CA ILE A 703 4.95 -36.28 3.22
C ILE A 703 4.54 -36.78 4.61
N CYS A 704 3.83 -35.97 5.38
CA CYS A 704 3.38 -36.32 6.73
C CYS A 704 2.44 -37.54 6.71
N GLN A 705 1.46 -37.55 5.79
CA GLN A 705 0.54 -38.66 5.62
C GLN A 705 1.25 -39.95 5.20
N LYS A 706 2.20 -39.86 4.25
CA LYS A 706 2.93 -41.02 3.73
C LYS A 706 3.86 -41.67 4.75
N HIS A 707 4.41 -40.88 5.69
CA HIS A 707 5.35 -41.37 6.70
C HIS A 707 4.76 -41.46 8.11
N GLY A 708 3.44 -41.27 8.25
CA GLY A 708 2.75 -41.37 9.55
C GLY A 708 3.19 -40.33 10.58
N VAL A 709 3.65 -39.16 10.14
CA VAL A 709 4.04 -38.06 11.02
C VAL A 709 2.78 -37.28 11.42
N MET A 710 2.44 -37.32 12.70
CA MET A 710 1.36 -36.51 13.26
C MET A 710 1.85 -35.08 13.47
N VAL A 711 1.11 -34.13 12.91
CA VAL A 711 1.37 -32.69 13.00
C VAL A 711 0.13 -32.06 13.61
N GLU A 712 0.31 -31.23 14.63
CA GLU A 712 -0.80 -30.55 15.30
C GLU A 712 -1.33 -29.41 14.42
N ASN A 713 -0.43 -28.55 13.97
CA ASN A 713 -0.74 -27.40 13.12
C ASN A 713 0.09 -27.44 11.84
N LEU A 714 -0.58 -27.51 10.68
CA LEU A 714 0.04 -27.39 9.36
C LEU A 714 -0.55 -26.17 8.65
N VAL A 715 0.23 -25.09 8.60
CA VAL A 715 -0.26 -23.75 8.26
C VAL A 715 0.63 -23.05 7.25
N SER A 716 0.04 -22.31 6.31
CA SER A 716 0.78 -21.45 5.39
C SER A 716 0.30 -20.00 5.41
N GLU A 717 1.23 -19.07 5.19
CA GLU A 717 0.90 -17.69 4.91
C GLU A 717 0.50 -17.53 3.44
N ILE A 718 -0.75 -17.15 3.18
CA ILE A 718 -1.26 -16.96 1.82
C ILE A 718 -1.97 -15.62 1.78
N VAL A 719 -1.61 -14.77 0.82
CA VAL A 719 -2.22 -13.43 0.67
C VAL A 719 -3.53 -13.53 -0.12
N ASP A 720 -3.57 -14.33 -1.19
CA ASP A 720 -4.78 -14.59 -1.96
C ASP A 720 -5.77 -15.48 -1.18
N MET A 721 -6.80 -14.82 -0.64
CA MET A 721 -7.88 -15.47 0.08
C MET A 721 -8.72 -16.41 -0.76
N GLY A 722 -8.79 -16.19 -2.08
CA GLY A 722 -9.44 -17.09 -3.02
C GLY A 722 -8.73 -18.43 -3.06
N LEU A 723 -7.41 -18.42 -3.23
CA LEU A 723 -6.57 -19.61 -3.22
C LEU A 723 -6.62 -20.32 -1.86
N GLY A 724 -6.43 -19.60 -0.76
CA GLY A 724 -6.47 -20.17 0.59
C GLY A 724 -7.81 -20.86 0.89
N LYS A 725 -8.95 -20.26 0.52
CA LYS A 725 -10.27 -20.87 0.68
C LYS A 725 -10.44 -22.14 -0.15
N GLN A 726 -9.87 -22.20 -1.34
CA GLN A 726 -9.90 -23.41 -2.17
C GLN A 726 -9.13 -24.55 -1.50
N ILE A 727 -7.94 -24.27 -0.97
CA ILE A 727 -7.11 -25.26 -0.27
C ILE A 727 -7.84 -25.81 0.95
N SER A 728 -8.33 -24.94 1.84
CA SER A 728 -9.04 -25.37 3.06
C SER A 728 -10.34 -26.12 2.75
N LYS A 729 -11.01 -25.83 1.63
CA LYS A 729 -12.19 -26.57 1.17
C LYS A 729 -11.85 -27.99 0.69
N ILE A 730 -10.70 -28.17 0.04
CA ILE A 730 -10.25 -29.47 -0.47
C ILE A 730 -9.63 -30.31 0.65
N ARG A 731 -8.84 -29.68 1.53
CA ARG A 731 -8.15 -30.31 2.67
C ARG A 731 -8.45 -29.53 3.95
N PRO A 732 -9.47 -29.95 4.74
CA PRO A 732 -9.85 -29.27 5.99
C PRO A 732 -8.79 -29.32 7.10
N SER A 733 -7.82 -30.24 7.00
CA SER A 733 -6.63 -30.35 7.85
C SER A 733 -5.70 -29.15 7.69
N LEU A 734 -5.68 -28.52 6.52
CA LEU A 734 -4.79 -27.42 6.19
C LEU A 734 -5.41 -26.08 6.56
N SER A 735 -4.61 -25.27 7.24
CA SER A 735 -4.98 -23.89 7.56
C SER A 735 -4.12 -22.91 6.77
N PHE A 736 -4.69 -21.76 6.46
CA PHE A 736 -3.95 -20.66 5.85
C PHE A 736 -4.21 -19.38 6.62
N ILE A 737 -3.20 -18.51 6.67
CA ILE A 737 -3.26 -17.24 7.38
C ILE A 737 -2.97 -16.12 6.39
N GLY A 738 -3.94 -15.21 6.25
CA GLY A 738 -3.78 -13.96 5.51
C GLY A 738 -3.64 -12.80 6.48
N ALA A 739 -2.49 -12.69 7.16
CA ALA A 739 -2.26 -11.65 8.17
C ALA A 739 -2.35 -10.24 7.56
N GLU A 740 -1.80 -10.04 6.35
CA GLU A 740 -1.94 -8.79 5.57
C GLU A 740 -3.42 -8.39 5.34
N GLU A 741 -4.31 -9.36 5.08
CA GLU A 741 -5.76 -9.08 4.92
C GLU A 741 -6.39 -8.57 6.24
N ILE A 742 -5.89 -9.04 7.39
CA ILE A 742 -6.36 -8.56 8.69
C ILE A 742 -5.86 -7.14 8.94
N MET A 743 -4.57 -6.89 8.72
CA MET A 743 -3.99 -5.56 8.94
C MET A 743 -4.62 -4.50 8.04
N SER A 744 -4.87 -4.82 6.77
CA SER A 744 -5.59 -3.91 5.87
C SER A 744 -7.01 -3.56 6.35
N ARG A 745 -7.72 -4.51 6.98
CA ARG A 745 -9.03 -4.23 7.58
C ARG A 745 -8.92 -3.38 8.84
N VAL A 746 -7.86 -3.57 9.63
CA VAL A 746 -7.54 -2.70 10.78
C VAL A 746 -7.27 -1.29 10.29
N THR A 747 -6.41 -1.09 9.29
CA THR A 747 -6.13 0.21 8.66
C THR A 747 -7.41 0.91 8.21
N ALA A 748 -8.31 0.18 7.52
CA ALA A 748 -9.59 0.72 7.09
C ALA A 748 -10.51 1.10 8.27
N GLN A 749 -10.49 0.35 9.38
CA GLN A 749 -11.27 0.69 10.56
C GLN A 749 -10.70 1.90 11.31
N VAL A 750 -9.37 2.00 11.41
CA VAL A 750 -8.67 3.16 11.97
C VAL A 750 -8.89 4.42 11.13
N ALA A 751 -8.99 4.27 9.81
CA ALA A 751 -9.32 5.37 8.91
C ALA A 751 -10.71 5.96 9.12
N GLU A 752 -11.64 5.19 9.69
CA GLU A 752 -12.98 5.64 10.06
C GLU A 752 -13.05 6.10 11.53
N SER A 753 -12.34 5.43 12.44
CA SER A 753 -12.26 5.80 13.86
C SER A 753 -10.84 5.60 14.39
N SER A 754 -10.08 6.70 14.44
CA SER A 754 -8.66 6.67 14.82
C SER A 754 -8.41 6.16 16.24
N GLU A 755 -9.35 6.35 17.15
CA GLU A 755 -9.24 5.91 18.55
C GLU A 755 -9.18 4.38 18.69
N LEU A 756 -9.75 3.64 17.74
CA LEU A 756 -9.67 2.18 17.73
C LEU A 756 -8.26 1.66 17.43
N ASN A 757 -7.35 2.51 16.96
CA ASN A 757 -5.96 2.13 16.74
C ASN A 757 -5.30 1.61 18.01
N GLU A 758 -5.53 2.27 19.15
CA GLU A 758 -4.94 1.85 20.43
C GLU A 758 -5.56 0.54 20.95
N VAL A 759 -6.84 0.27 20.64
CA VAL A 759 -7.48 -1.02 20.96
C VAL A 759 -6.87 -2.16 20.15
N TRP A 760 -6.70 -1.97 18.84
CA TRP A 760 -6.09 -2.97 17.97
C TRP A 760 -4.61 -3.15 18.26
N LYS A 761 -3.92 -2.07 18.64
CA LYS A 761 -2.52 -2.12 19.05
C LYS A 761 -2.33 -3.05 20.25
N ASP A 762 -3.14 -2.92 21.30
CA ASP A 762 -3.03 -3.81 22.47
C ASP A 762 -3.43 -5.25 22.12
N ILE A 763 -4.57 -5.46 21.43
CA ILE A 763 -5.07 -6.82 21.10
C ILE A 763 -4.13 -7.61 20.19
N LEU A 764 -3.43 -6.94 19.27
CA LEU A 764 -2.55 -7.61 18.29
C LEU A 764 -1.09 -7.68 18.77
N ASN A 765 -0.78 -7.13 19.95
CA ASN A 765 0.56 -7.17 20.50
C ASN A 765 0.76 -8.40 21.38
N ALA A 766 1.98 -8.92 21.37
CA ALA A 766 2.41 -10.07 22.16
C ALA A 766 2.36 -9.83 23.67
N GLU A 767 2.41 -8.58 24.09
CA GLU A 767 2.42 -8.18 25.50
C GLU A 767 1.05 -7.65 25.90
N GLY A 768 0.53 -8.13 27.03
CA GLY A 768 -0.78 -7.73 27.53
C GLY A 768 -1.91 -8.62 27.02
N ASP A 769 -3.07 -7.98 26.80
CA ASP A 769 -4.35 -8.66 26.56
C ASP A 769 -4.54 -9.07 25.10
N GLU A 770 -4.83 -10.36 24.90
CA GLU A 770 -5.09 -10.96 23.59
C GLU A 770 -6.41 -11.72 23.59
N ILE A 771 -6.85 -12.10 22.40
CA ILE A 771 -7.99 -13.00 22.23
C ILE A 771 -7.49 -14.43 22.28
N TYR A 772 -8.01 -15.20 23.22
CA TYR A 772 -7.73 -16.62 23.40
C TYR A 772 -8.99 -17.46 23.17
N ILE A 773 -8.79 -18.65 22.60
CA ILE A 773 -9.78 -19.72 22.56
C ILE A 773 -9.40 -20.70 23.67
N LYS A 774 -10.18 -20.71 24.75
CA LYS A 774 -9.91 -21.55 25.93
C LYS A 774 -10.93 -22.66 26.05
N GLU A 775 -10.49 -23.82 26.52
CA GLU A 775 -11.38 -24.96 26.77
C GLU A 775 -12.49 -24.59 27.77
N ILE A 776 -13.71 -25.04 27.51
CA ILE A 776 -14.85 -24.70 28.35
C ILE A 776 -14.75 -25.34 29.75
N GLY A 777 -14.00 -26.44 29.88
CA GLY A 777 -13.76 -27.14 31.15
C GLY A 777 -13.11 -26.26 32.23
N LEU A 778 -12.44 -25.17 31.84
CA LEU A 778 -11.89 -24.18 32.79
C LEU A 778 -12.98 -23.34 33.50
N TYR A 779 -14.21 -23.33 32.97
CA TYR A 779 -15.32 -22.49 33.45
C TYR A 779 -16.53 -23.29 33.91
N MET A 780 -16.69 -24.55 33.48
CA MET A 780 -17.86 -25.37 33.79
C MET A 780 -17.51 -26.83 33.99
N LYS A 781 -18.35 -27.55 34.75
CA LYS A 781 -18.25 -29.00 34.90
C LYS A 781 -19.13 -29.73 33.87
N GLU A 782 -18.81 -30.99 33.62
CA GLU A 782 -19.57 -31.84 32.72
C GLU A 782 -21.05 -31.94 33.14
N GLY A 783 -21.97 -31.82 32.18
CA GLY A 783 -23.41 -31.88 32.39
C GLY A 783 -24.06 -30.60 32.97
N GLU A 784 -23.29 -29.55 33.26
CA GLU A 784 -23.81 -28.29 33.80
C GLU A 784 -24.50 -27.46 32.71
N LYS A 785 -25.73 -26.98 32.97
CA LYS A 785 -26.46 -26.08 32.05
C LYS A 785 -26.26 -24.64 32.50
N ILE A 786 -25.42 -23.89 31.78
CA ILE A 786 -24.98 -22.55 32.18
C ILE A 786 -25.31 -21.55 31.08
N SER A 787 -25.74 -20.36 31.46
CA SER A 787 -25.96 -19.24 30.55
C SER A 787 -24.65 -18.52 30.18
N PHE A 788 -24.63 -17.78 29.07
CA PHE A 788 -23.45 -16.98 28.71
C PHE A 788 -23.12 -15.91 29.77
N LEU A 789 -24.13 -15.37 30.45
CA LEU A 789 -23.93 -14.39 31.52
C LEU A 789 -23.16 -15.01 32.70
N GLU A 790 -23.55 -16.21 33.14
CA GLU A 790 -22.84 -16.92 34.20
C GLU A 790 -21.41 -17.31 33.81
N LEU A 791 -21.19 -17.75 32.56
CA LEU A 791 -19.84 -17.97 32.03
C LEU A 791 -19.02 -16.67 32.04
N SER A 792 -19.63 -15.54 31.69
CA SER A 792 -18.97 -14.23 31.75
C SER A 792 -18.62 -13.82 33.18
N GLU A 793 -19.48 -14.07 34.17
CA GLU A 793 -19.14 -13.81 35.58
C GLU A 793 -17.99 -14.71 36.05
N ARG A 794 -17.94 -15.98 35.62
CA ARG A 794 -16.83 -16.89 35.94
C ARG A 794 -15.51 -16.46 35.30
N ALA A 795 -15.56 -15.97 34.06
CA ALA A 795 -14.39 -15.41 33.38
C ALA A 795 -13.85 -14.17 34.12
N VAL A 796 -14.72 -13.30 34.63
CA VAL A 796 -14.30 -12.10 35.39
C VAL A 796 -13.51 -12.45 36.65
N LEU A 797 -13.85 -13.55 37.34
CA LEU A 797 -13.08 -14.02 38.51
C LEU A 797 -11.64 -14.37 38.15
N ARG A 798 -11.43 -14.81 36.91
CA ARG A 798 -10.13 -15.11 36.32
C ARG A 798 -9.49 -13.86 35.69
N ARG A 799 -10.09 -12.67 35.82
CA ARG A 799 -9.67 -11.46 35.07
C ARG A 799 -9.63 -11.69 33.56
N GLU A 800 -10.68 -12.31 33.05
CA GLU A 800 -10.89 -12.57 31.63
C GLU A 800 -12.22 -11.94 31.20
N VAL A 801 -12.27 -11.43 29.97
CA VAL A 801 -13.51 -10.90 29.38
C VAL A 801 -14.05 -11.92 28.41
N ALA A 802 -15.15 -12.59 28.75
CA ALA A 802 -15.83 -13.50 27.83
C ALA A 802 -16.53 -12.72 26.71
N ILE A 803 -16.11 -12.94 25.46
CA ILE A 803 -16.66 -12.25 24.28
C ILE A 803 -17.56 -13.15 23.41
N GLY A 804 -17.44 -14.46 23.57
CA GLY A 804 -18.23 -15.44 22.82
C GLY A 804 -17.86 -16.87 23.16
N TYR A 805 -18.39 -17.83 22.40
CA TYR A 805 -18.04 -19.25 22.52
C TYR A 805 -18.00 -19.91 21.14
N ILE A 806 -17.33 -21.05 21.05
CA ILE A 806 -17.31 -21.93 19.89
C ILE A 806 -18.10 -23.18 20.23
N LYS A 807 -19.11 -23.48 19.41
CA LYS A 807 -19.93 -24.68 19.53
C LYS A 807 -20.05 -25.34 18.17
N ASP A 808 -19.85 -26.66 18.09
CA ASP A 808 -19.91 -27.43 16.84
C ASP A 808 -19.01 -26.83 15.72
N GLY A 809 -17.85 -26.28 16.10
CA GLY A 809 -16.93 -25.59 15.18
C GLY A 809 -17.43 -24.25 14.63
N LYS A 810 -18.52 -23.69 15.18
CA LYS A 810 -19.06 -22.37 14.83
C LYS A 810 -18.82 -21.37 15.96
N GLN A 811 -18.29 -20.20 15.61
CA GLN A 811 -18.05 -19.12 16.54
C GLN A 811 -19.29 -18.23 16.73
N HIS A 812 -19.68 -18.03 17.99
CA HIS A 812 -20.78 -17.19 18.43
C HIS A 812 -20.24 -16.03 19.27
N ILE A 813 -19.93 -14.90 18.62
CA ILE A 813 -19.45 -13.67 19.27
C ILE A 813 -20.65 -12.80 19.64
N ASN A 814 -20.69 -12.28 20.88
CA ASN A 814 -21.83 -11.52 21.45
C ASN A 814 -23.16 -12.24 21.18
N PRO A 815 -23.43 -13.39 21.83
CA PRO A 815 -24.66 -14.15 21.63
C PRO A 815 -25.89 -13.31 22.02
N ILE A 816 -26.99 -13.50 21.28
CA ILE A 816 -28.21 -12.68 21.41
C ILE A 816 -28.91 -12.93 22.75
N ASN A 817 -29.10 -14.21 23.11
CA ASN A 817 -29.71 -14.61 24.38
C ASN A 817 -28.61 -14.97 25.38
N LYS A 818 -28.25 -14.02 26.24
CA LYS A 818 -27.16 -14.21 27.23
C LYS A 818 -27.60 -14.90 28.52
N SER A 819 -28.89 -14.80 28.84
CA SER A 819 -29.46 -15.32 30.09
C SER A 819 -30.03 -16.74 29.95
N GLU A 820 -30.26 -17.22 28.73
CA GLU A 820 -30.76 -18.57 28.51
C GLU A 820 -29.62 -19.59 28.68
N PRO A 821 -29.90 -20.76 29.30
CA PRO A 821 -28.90 -21.80 29.48
C PRO A 821 -28.46 -22.36 28.12
N LEU A 822 -27.16 -22.44 27.92
CA LEU A 822 -26.53 -23.02 26.74
C LEU A 822 -26.29 -24.52 26.97
N SER A 823 -26.46 -25.32 25.92
CA SER A 823 -26.04 -26.73 25.93
C SER A 823 -24.64 -26.83 25.32
N LEU A 824 -23.62 -26.66 26.16
CA LEU A 824 -22.21 -26.77 25.78
C LEU A 824 -21.65 -28.15 26.18
N GLU A 825 -20.82 -28.72 25.33
CA GLU A 825 -20.07 -29.95 25.59
C GLU A 825 -18.64 -29.62 26.03
N MET A 826 -17.93 -30.56 26.69
CA MET A 826 -16.55 -30.31 27.14
C MET A 826 -15.56 -30.02 25.99
N ASN A 827 -15.91 -30.40 24.76
CA ASN A 827 -15.14 -30.10 23.54
C ASN A 827 -15.37 -28.67 23.01
N ASP A 828 -16.35 -27.96 23.54
CA ASP A 828 -16.60 -26.57 23.18
C ASP A 828 -15.56 -25.65 23.83
N SER A 829 -15.48 -24.40 23.36
CA SER A 829 -14.49 -23.43 23.83
C SER A 829 -15.11 -22.08 24.13
N LEU A 830 -14.59 -21.40 25.15
CA LEU A 830 -14.93 -20.01 25.43
C LEU A 830 -13.91 -19.09 24.74
N ILE A 831 -14.41 -18.03 24.09
CA ILE A 831 -13.59 -16.98 23.50
C ILE A 831 -13.46 -15.86 24.52
N VAL A 832 -12.25 -15.57 24.96
CA VAL A 832 -11.97 -14.58 26.01
C VAL A 832 -10.90 -13.60 25.58
N ILE A 833 -10.97 -12.37 26.10
CA ILE A 833 -9.83 -11.46 26.14
C ILE A 833 -9.12 -11.69 27.47
N SER A 834 -7.84 -12.04 27.41
CA SER A 834 -7.04 -12.50 28.55
C SER A 834 -5.56 -12.19 28.32
N GLU A 835 -4.80 -12.05 29.39
CA GLU A 835 -3.34 -11.88 29.32
C GLU A 835 -2.61 -13.21 29.05
N PHE A 836 -3.18 -14.35 29.46
CA PHE A 836 -2.55 -15.67 29.35
C PHE A 836 -3.38 -16.66 28.53
N GLU A 837 -2.71 -17.62 27.90
CA GLU A 837 -3.31 -18.68 27.06
C GLU A 837 -3.97 -19.80 27.87
N GLY A 838 -3.25 -20.40 28.83
CA GLY A 838 -3.68 -21.61 29.54
C GLY A 838 -4.36 -21.38 30.89
N GLU A 839 -4.16 -22.34 31.79
CA GLU A 839 -4.50 -22.21 33.21
C GLU A 839 -3.73 -21.06 33.85
N GLN A 840 -4.38 -20.38 34.80
CA GLN A 840 -3.78 -19.24 35.48
C GLN A 840 -2.95 -19.72 36.67
N PRO A 841 -1.79 -19.09 36.95
CA PRO A 841 -0.93 -19.54 38.02
C PRO A 841 -1.61 -19.33 39.37
N ILE A 842 -1.62 -20.38 40.19
CA ILE A 842 -2.00 -20.32 41.59
C ILE A 842 -0.74 -19.95 42.38
N MET A 843 -0.68 -18.73 42.91
CA MET A 843 0.37 -18.41 43.89
C MET A 843 0.08 -19.20 45.16
N MET A 844 0.89 -20.23 45.45
CA MET A 844 1.04 -20.73 46.82
C MET A 844 1.43 -19.53 47.69
N GLY A 845 0.71 -19.34 48.80
CA GLY A 845 0.80 -18.17 49.66
C GLY A 845 2.25 -17.79 49.98
N GLY A 846 2.50 -16.47 50.01
CA GLY A 846 3.83 -15.93 50.25
C GLY A 846 4.50 -16.59 51.44
N GLU A 847 5.73 -17.05 51.21
CA GLU A 847 6.68 -17.25 52.29
C GLU A 847 6.77 -15.93 53.06
N THR A 848 6.16 -15.92 54.24
CA THR A 848 6.48 -14.96 55.29
C THR A 848 7.95 -15.13 55.60
N SER A 849 8.79 -14.27 55.05
CA SER A 849 10.19 -14.12 55.47
C SER A 849 10.19 -13.66 56.93
N GLY A 850 10.52 -14.59 57.83
CA GLY A 850 10.98 -14.30 59.18
C GLY A 850 12.40 -13.80 59.21
#